data_AF-A0A4R6RXV8-F1
#
_entry.id   AF-A0A4R6RXV8-F1
#
_cell.length_a   1.000
_cell.length_b   1.000
_cell.length_c   1.000
_cell.angle_alpha   90.00
_cell.angle_beta   90.00
_cell.angle_gamma   90.00
#
_symmetry.space_group_name_H-M   'P 1'
#
loop_
_entity.id
_entity.type
_entity.pdbx_description
1 polymer ?
#
loop_
_entity_poly.entity_id
_entity_poly.type
_entity_poly.pdbx_seq_one_letter_code
_entity_poly.pdbx_strand_id
1 'polypeptide(L)'
;MVQVGQDRWVEVSPSQFPHEGEGLALVRKVMPDETPFRAWSNFEFRDSHGRWHEVDLLLLGRGRLHLIELKYYSGILRGDDQRWARDGRRPEDSPLRLARRKAQYFASKLRDELQVWAREQRVRIPDERDVVPFVQESVFLHHPDLRCALRESSAIGLYGLDGLESTSNLPGISELVLEAAGRRAIGRNQELILVKLLERIGLVQRREREAGSWVIEDQAIGSGENWQDWLASHKVVPTDRARIRFRVLPPTANQQEKAAASQIAKHEFGIMNRLQHDGLLRPRDVVESELGVGLVYPYDPAWQRLDLWLAGQENGVPLATQLSMIRQIGEALQYAHNNRVVHRGLSPLAVWVRPVPGTAHDVKVRVGDWQGAGSVEPGAGTRVSARGITTLFRVGQPDDDTGLAEVFVAPEGAWSPDADRIRLDVFGLGALAFYLLTGVSPAAGGNALKQRLRDQQGLDLAVELPQVSSTLRSLVLKATQPAPSQRTADIPAVLVQLAIAEQDAATDGDDADPLDAVPGTVLDGRFRLIRRLGQGSTAVGLLVHDQLADGVDAECVLKVALDTDAAIRLDDEAEALLRLDSPRVVKLLEDRPLVVGGRRALLLESAGSQTLTDVLRTRTRLSLDLLERFGTDLLDALVAVDKAGIDHRDIKPSNLGVREGRGDRAKHLVLFDFSLTRAAASATQAGTPPYLDPFLVGTRDRYDSAAERYAASVVLFEMATGNAPVYGDGQADPATVPTRRTSSRICSTQPSPERCPPSSVPRLPGTPRLATTQPKSCGRPGWRSSRTMRRPSRTPRTKNSPRRRRSRRRCGTQG
;
A
#
# COMPACT_ATOMS: atom_id res chain seq x y z
N MET A 1 42.91 29.12 -47.09
CA MET A 1 42.09 29.74 -46.03
C MET A 1 40.91 28.81 -45.77
N VAL A 2 40.93 28.08 -44.66
CA VAL A 2 39.93 27.07 -44.28
C VAL A 2 38.87 27.76 -43.40
N GLN A 3 37.60 27.71 -43.81
CA GLN A 3 36.46 28.34 -43.11
C GLN A 3 35.75 27.35 -42.17
N VAL A 4 35.27 27.89 -41.04
CA VAL A 4 34.45 27.27 -40.00
C VAL A 4 33.19 26.59 -40.59
N GLY A 5 32.93 25.31 -40.26
CA GLY A 5 31.60 24.70 -40.40
C GLY A 5 31.43 23.46 -41.30
N GLN A 6 32.25 22.41 -41.18
CA GLN A 6 31.95 21.10 -41.79
C GLN A 6 31.75 19.92 -40.82
N ASP A 7 32.17 19.99 -39.54
CA ASP A 7 31.87 18.90 -38.61
C ASP A 7 30.46 19.06 -38.00
N ARG A 8 29.57 18.10 -38.29
CA ARG A 8 28.24 17.98 -37.68
C ARG A 8 28.31 17.39 -36.26
N TRP A 9 29.49 16.94 -35.83
CA TRP A 9 29.76 16.53 -34.45
C TRP A 9 30.65 17.56 -33.76
N VAL A 10 30.19 18.14 -32.65
CA VAL A 10 30.97 19.07 -31.84
C VAL A 10 31.29 18.41 -30.51
N GLU A 11 32.52 17.93 -30.37
CA GLU A 11 33.03 17.45 -29.09
C GLU A 11 33.53 18.65 -28.29
N VAL A 12 32.84 18.98 -27.19
CA VAL A 12 33.18 20.15 -26.34
C VAL A 12 34.36 19.82 -25.42
N SER A 13 34.38 18.58 -24.91
CA SER A 13 35.48 18.02 -24.13
C SER A 13 35.76 16.58 -24.55
N PRO A 14 37.02 16.11 -24.49
CA PRO A 14 37.29 14.67 -24.57
C PRO A 14 36.66 13.95 -23.38
N SER A 15 36.09 12.77 -23.61
CA SER A 15 35.62 11.91 -22.52
C SER A 15 36.80 11.43 -21.68
N GLN A 16 36.62 11.44 -20.35
CA GLN A 16 37.60 10.92 -19.40
C GLN A 16 37.52 9.39 -19.24
N PHE A 17 36.44 8.76 -19.73
CA PHE A 17 36.16 7.35 -19.54
C PHE A 17 36.17 6.61 -20.89
N PRO A 18 37.03 5.58 -21.08
CA PRO A 18 37.14 4.87 -22.35
C PRO A 18 35.80 4.33 -22.89
N HIS A 19 34.94 3.82 -22.00
CA HIS A 19 33.65 3.27 -22.35
C HIS A 19 32.64 4.33 -22.81
N GLU A 20 32.67 5.54 -22.25
CA GLU A 20 31.82 6.66 -22.72
C GLU A 20 32.24 7.07 -24.13
N GLY A 21 33.55 7.12 -24.42
CA GLY A 21 34.08 7.34 -25.77
C GLY A 21 33.64 6.26 -26.78
N GLU A 22 33.64 4.99 -26.40
CA GLU A 22 33.12 3.89 -27.23
C GLU A 22 31.62 4.07 -27.52
N GLY A 23 30.83 4.41 -26.51
CA GLY A 23 29.40 4.68 -26.66
C GLY A 23 29.14 5.84 -27.63
N LEU A 24 29.86 6.95 -27.50
CA LEU A 24 29.75 8.10 -28.41
C LEU A 24 30.14 7.74 -29.85
N ALA A 25 31.18 6.92 -30.04
CA ALA A 25 31.61 6.45 -31.35
C ALA A 25 30.55 5.58 -32.04
N LEU A 26 29.81 4.76 -31.29
CA LEU A 26 28.68 3.98 -31.80
C LEU A 26 27.57 4.89 -32.33
N VAL A 27 27.19 5.93 -31.57
CA VAL A 27 26.16 6.89 -32.03
C VAL A 27 26.65 7.66 -33.26
N ARG A 28 27.91 8.11 -33.26
CA ARG A 28 28.52 8.84 -34.40
C ARG A 28 28.50 8.02 -35.69
N LYS A 29 28.65 6.70 -35.60
CA LYS A 29 28.61 5.80 -36.77
C LYS A 29 27.23 5.74 -37.42
N VAL A 30 26.17 5.91 -36.64
CA VAL A 30 24.78 5.82 -37.10
C VAL A 30 24.26 7.19 -37.58
N MET A 31 24.75 8.28 -37.00
CA MET A 31 24.29 9.63 -37.31
C MET A 31 24.52 10.00 -38.78
N PRO A 32 23.47 10.33 -39.55
CA PRO A 32 23.63 10.78 -40.94
C PRO A 32 24.36 12.13 -41.05
N ASP A 33 25.17 12.30 -42.10
CA ASP A 33 25.85 13.56 -42.42
C ASP A 33 24.96 14.50 -43.28
N GLU A 34 23.74 14.76 -42.81
CA GLU A 34 22.77 15.62 -43.52
C GLU A 34 21.96 16.49 -42.55
N THR A 35 21.32 17.55 -43.05
CA THR A 35 20.40 18.37 -42.23
C THR A 35 19.15 17.56 -41.89
N PRO A 36 18.65 17.60 -40.64
CA PRO A 36 19.05 18.46 -39.52
C PRO A 36 20.03 17.82 -38.51
N PHE A 37 20.63 16.67 -38.84
CA PHE A 37 21.44 15.91 -37.88
C PHE A 37 22.67 16.70 -37.42
N ARG A 38 22.82 16.85 -36.11
CA ARG A 38 23.96 17.52 -35.47
C ARG A 38 24.09 17.06 -34.02
N ALA A 39 25.32 16.90 -33.54
CA ALA A 39 25.58 16.42 -32.19
C ALA A 39 26.54 17.34 -31.42
N TRP A 40 26.33 17.42 -30.10
CA TRP A 40 27.25 18.05 -29.14
C TRP A 40 27.50 17.06 -28.00
N SER A 41 28.76 16.74 -27.72
CA SER A 41 29.11 15.77 -26.67
C SER A 41 29.96 16.38 -25.56
N ASN A 42 29.83 15.80 -24.35
CA ASN A 42 30.63 16.07 -23.15
C ASN A 42 30.66 17.56 -22.75
N PHE A 43 29.49 18.15 -22.51
CA PHE A 43 29.41 19.56 -22.13
C PHE A 43 28.62 19.77 -20.85
N GLU A 44 28.82 20.92 -20.23
CA GLU A 44 27.98 21.41 -19.15
C GLU A 44 27.21 22.65 -19.59
N PHE A 45 26.00 22.82 -19.04
CA PHE A 45 25.25 24.06 -19.15
C PHE A 45 24.74 24.52 -17.80
N ARG A 46 24.54 25.83 -17.67
CA ARG A 46 23.94 26.43 -16.48
C ARG A 46 22.50 26.81 -16.76
N ASP A 47 21.57 26.35 -15.91
CA ASP A 47 20.15 26.69 -16.03
C ASP A 47 19.85 28.13 -15.54
N SER A 48 18.61 28.58 -15.73
CA SER A 48 18.15 29.91 -15.31
C SER A 48 18.18 30.12 -13.78
N HIS A 49 18.14 29.04 -13.00
CA HIS A 49 18.23 29.06 -11.54
C HIS A 49 19.69 29.02 -11.06
N GLY A 50 20.64 28.84 -11.98
CA GLY A 50 22.07 28.85 -11.74
C GLY A 50 22.68 27.48 -11.46
N ARG A 51 21.93 26.38 -11.60
CA ARG A 51 22.42 25.01 -11.40
C ARG A 51 23.19 24.54 -12.62
N TRP A 52 24.21 23.73 -12.38
CA TRP A 52 25.04 23.16 -13.44
C TRP A 52 24.59 21.75 -13.78
N HIS A 53 24.45 21.48 -15.08
CA HIS A 53 24.00 20.19 -15.60
C HIS A 53 25.00 19.71 -16.63
N GLU A 54 25.55 18.53 -16.38
CA GLU A 54 26.39 17.79 -17.32
C GLU A 54 25.51 17.03 -18.31
N VAL A 55 25.89 16.98 -19.59
CA VAL A 55 25.22 16.22 -20.64
C VAL A 55 26.27 15.48 -21.46
N ASP A 56 26.10 14.16 -21.57
CA ASP A 56 27.03 13.31 -22.31
C ASP A 56 26.87 13.51 -23.82
N LEU A 57 25.63 13.52 -24.31
CA LEU A 57 25.33 13.73 -25.72
C LEU A 57 24.00 14.47 -25.93
N LEU A 58 24.03 15.52 -26.76
CA LEU A 58 22.87 16.20 -27.29
C LEU A 58 22.83 15.99 -28.80
N LEU A 59 21.77 15.37 -29.31
CA LEU A 59 21.60 15.02 -30.73
C LEU A 59 20.37 15.70 -31.31
N LEU A 60 20.54 16.52 -32.33
CA LEU A 60 19.46 17.06 -33.14
C LEU A 60 19.02 15.98 -34.15
N GLY A 61 17.79 15.50 -34.03
CA GLY A 61 17.17 14.55 -34.94
C GLY A 61 16.19 15.22 -35.91
N ARG A 62 15.45 14.42 -36.69
CA ARG A 62 14.55 14.94 -37.74
C ARG A 62 13.34 15.71 -37.21
N GLY A 63 12.89 15.44 -35.98
CA GLY A 63 11.72 16.10 -35.38
C GLY A 63 11.92 16.62 -33.95
N ARG A 64 13.02 16.22 -33.28
CA ARG A 64 13.24 16.46 -31.85
C ARG A 64 14.72 16.67 -31.56
N LEU A 65 15.01 17.16 -30.36
CA LEU A 65 16.35 17.20 -29.79
C LEU A 65 16.45 16.10 -28.74
N HIS A 66 17.43 15.21 -28.83
CA HIS A 66 17.62 14.10 -27.91
C HIS A 66 18.75 14.44 -26.94
N LEU A 67 18.45 14.46 -25.64
CA LEU A 67 19.42 14.52 -24.57
C LEU A 67 19.67 13.10 -24.08
N ILE A 68 20.85 12.58 -24.38
CA ILE A 68 21.21 11.17 -24.21
C ILE A 68 22.28 11.08 -23.12
N GLU A 69 21.96 10.35 -22.04
CA GLU A 69 22.92 9.95 -21.02
C GLU A 69 23.51 8.59 -21.36
N LEU A 70 24.83 8.44 -21.24
CA LEU A 70 25.51 7.19 -21.54
C LEU A 70 25.81 6.44 -20.23
N LYS A 71 25.43 5.16 -20.17
CA LYS A 71 25.69 4.30 -19.01
C LYS A 71 26.19 2.93 -19.44
N TYR A 72 27.33 2.53 -18.89
CA TYR A 72 27.96 1.23 -19.16
C TYR A 72 27.56 0.20 -18.11
N TYR A 73 26.30 -0.26 -18.15
CA TYR A 73 25.72 -1.17 -17.16
C TYR A 73 25.68 -2.60 -17.65
N SER A 74 26.29 -3.53 -16.91
CA SER A 74 26.23 -4.97 -17.16
C SER A 74 25.19 -5.68 -16.29
N GLY A 75 24.77 -6.89 -16.69
CA GLY A 75 23.88 -7.76 -15.90
C GLY A 75 22.39 -7.50 -16.14
N ILE A 76 21.54 -7.94 -15.21
CA ILE A 76 20.08 -7.76 -15.34
C ILE A 76 19.64 -6.45 -14.66
N LEU A 77 19.02 -5.56 -15.43
CA LEU A 77 18.43 -4.31 -14.95
C LEU A 77 16.97 -4.54 -14.52
N ARG A 78 16.68 -4.27 -13.25
CA ARG A 78 15.34 -4.35 -12.62
C ARG A 78 14.97 -3.02 -11.96
N GLY A 79 13.71 -2.88 -11.55
CA GLY A 79 13.21 -1.69 -10.87
C GLY A 79 12.04 -1.02 -11.61
N ASP A 80 11.97 0.30 -11.54
CA ASP A 80 10.92 1.14 -12.12
C ASP A 80 11.47 2.47 -12.66
N ASP A 81 10.58 3.40 -13.02
CA ASP A 81 10.92 4.72 -13.56
C ASP A 81 11.74 5.57 -12.59
N GLN A 82 11.67 5.28 -11.28
CA GLN A 82 12.28 6.07 -10.21
C GLN A 82 13.60 5.47 -9.74
N ARG A 83 13.69 4.14 -9.63
CA ARG A 83 14.83 3.43 -9.03
C ARG A 83 15.21 2.21 -9.86
N TRP A 84 16.51 2.04 -10.06
CA TRP A 84 17.07 0.90 -10.76
C TRP A 84 17.91 0.03 -9.84
N ALA A 85 17.85 -1.27 -10.04
CA ALA A 85 18.65 -2.28 -9.34
C ALA A 85 19.31 -3.21 -10.36
N ARG A 86 20.54 -3.63 -10.07
CA ARG A 86 21.34 -4.51 -10.93
C ARG A 86 22.04 -5.58 -10.09
N ASP A 87 22.31 -6.73 -10.69
CA ASP A 87 22.94 -7.86 -9.99
C ASP A 87 24.29 -7.44 -9.37
N GLY A 88 24.46 -7.72 -8.08
CA GLY A 88 25.69 -7.40 -7.34
C GLY A 88 25.98 -5.90 -7.18
N ARG A 89 25.04 -5.02 -7.54
CA ARG A 89 25.14 -3.57 -7.38
C ARG A 89 24.02 -3.07 -6.47
N ARG A 90 24.29 -1.97 -5.78
CA ARG A 90 23.29 -1.33 -4.92
C ARG A 90 22.26 -0.59 -5.80
N PRO A 91 20.99 -0.53 -5.38
CA PRO A 91 20.01 0.26 -6.09
C PRO A 91 20.38 1.74 -6.15
N GLU A 92 20.05 2.38 -7.25
CA GLU A 92 20.33 3.77 -7.55
C GLU A 92 19.10 4.48 -8.12
N ASP A 93 19.13 5.81 -8.10
CA ASP A 93 18.11 6.59 -8.78
C ASP A 93 18.19 6.33 -10.29
N SER A 94 17.02 6.20 -10.93
CA SER A 94 16.92 6.01 -12.38
C SER A 94 17.68 7.14 -13.12
N PRO A 95 18.71 6.81 -13.93
CA PRO A 95 19.38 7.78 -14.79
C PRO A 95 18.41 8.49 -15.75
N LEU A 96 17.34 7.80 -16.18
CA LEU A 96 16.33 8.38 -17.05
C LEU A 96 15.53 9.50 -16.36
N ARG A 97 15.25 9.34 -15.06
CA ARG A 97 14.63 10.38 -14.24
C ARG A 97 15.52 11.63 -14.13
N LEU A 98 16.83 11.42 -13.96
CA LEU A 98 17.82 12.50 -13.95
C LEU A 98 17.90 13.19 -15.33
N ALA A 99 17.91 12.40 -16.41
CA ALA A 99 17.91 12.89 -17.79
C ALA A 99 16.67 13.72 -18.12
N ARG A 100 15.47 13.28 -17.68
CA ARG A 100 14.21 14.01 -17.84
C ARG A 100 14.30 15.43 -17.30
N ARG A 101 14.86 15.59 -16.10
CA ARG A 101 15.05 16.92 -15.50
C ARG A 101 16.02 17.77 -16.30
N LYS A 102 17.17 17.21 -16.68
CA LYS A 102 18.15 17.91 -17.52
C LYS A 102 17.48 18.39 -18.82
N ALA A 103 16.68 17.54 -19.47
CA ALA A 103 15.96 17.88 -20.69
C ALA A 103 14.93 19.00 -20.48
N GLN A 104 14.16 18.96 -19.39
CA GLN A 104 13.21 20.03 -19.04
C GLN A 104 13.90 21.37 -18.78
N TYR A 105 14.97 21.38 -17.99
CA TYR A 105 15.73 22.59 -17.69
C TYR A 105 16.43 23.14 -18.93
N PHE A 106 16.98 22.26 -19.77
CA PHE A 106 17.58 22.65 -21.04
C PHE A 106 16.56 23.24 -22.02
N ALA A 107 15.39 22.62 -22.14
CA ALA A 107 14.28 23.13 -22.96
C ALA A 107 13.79 24.50 -22.48
N SER A 108 13.74 24.72 -21.16
CA SER A 108 13.43 26.04 -20.59
C SER A 108 14.50 27.06 -20.94
N LYS A 109 15.77 26.69 -20.80
CA LYS A 109 16.90 27.57 -21.11
C LYS A 109 16.95 27.96 -22.59
N LEU A 110 16.67 27.02 -23.51
CA LEU A 110 16.55 27.30 -24.94
C LEU A 110 15.43 28.31 -25.25
N ARG A 111 14.28 28.20 -24.58
CA ARG A 111 13.16 29.14 -24.73
C ARG A 111 13.50 30.52 -24.19
N ASP A 112 14.14 30.59 -23.01
CA ASP A 112 14.58 31.85 -22.41
C ASP A 112 15.56 32.60 -23.34
N GLU A 113 16.57 31.90 -23.87
CA GLU A 113 17.53 32.48 -24.82
C GLU A 113 16.89 32.85 -26.16
N LEU A 114 15.92 32.07 -26.63
CA LEU A 114 15.16 32.40 -27.83
C LEU A 114 14.39 33.71 -27.68
N GLN A 115 13.74 33.92 -26.52
CA GLN A 115 13.06 35.19 -26.25
C GLN A 115 14.03 36.37 -26.22
N VAL A 116 15.20 36.20 -25.60
CA VAL A 116 16.24 37.25 -25.56
C VAL A 116 16.72 37.57 -26.98
N TRP A 117 17.06 36.54 -27.76
CA TRP A 117 17.50 36.69 -29.15
C TRP A 117 16.43 37.36 -30.01
N ALA A 118 15.16 36.99 -29.88
CA ALA A 118 14.05 37.57 -30.63
C ALA A 118 13.88 39.07 -30.35
N ARG A 119 14.02 39.49 -29.08
CA ARG A 119 13.98 40.91 -28.67
C ARG A 119 15.14 41.70 -29.28
N GLU A 120 16.35 41.15 -29.27
CA GLU A 120 17.53 41.80 -29.86
C GLU A 120 17.42 41.96 -31.38
N GLN A 121 16.93 40.92 -32.07
CA GLN A 121 16.74 40.93 -33.52
C GLN A 121 15.45 41.66 -33.94
N ARG A 122 14.62 42.11 -32.98
CA ARG A 122 13.30 42.71 -33.21
C ARG A 122 12.37 41.82 -34.06
N VAL A 123 12.48 40.51 -33.89
CA VAL A 123 11.66 39.50 -34.57
C VAL A 123 10.54 39.05 -33.62
N ARG A 124 9.31 38.99 -34.12
CA ARG A 124 8.18 38.41 -33.37
C ARG A 124 8.15 36.90 -33.57
N ILE A 125 8.13 36.14 -32.49
CA ILE A 125 7.93 34.69 -32.51
C ILE A 125 6.48 34.41 -32.14
N PRO A 126 5.64 33.90 -33.07
CA PRO A 126 4.24 33.62 -32.79
C PRO A 126 4.05 32.48 -31.78
N ASP A 127 4.84 31.40 -31.91
CA ASP A 127 4.88 30.26 -31.01
C ASP A 127 6.34 29.77 -30.87
N GLU A 128 6.83 29.68 -29.63
CA GLU A 128 8.18 29.19 -29.33
C GLU A 128 8.37 27.72 -29.77
N ARG A 129 7.28 26.94 -29.77
CA ARG A 129 7.28 25.51 -30.18
C ARG A 129 7.52 25.31 -31.66
N ASP A 130 7.44 26.37 -32.46
CA ASP A 130 7.79 26.33 -33.89
C ASP A 130 9.31 26.43 -34.10
N VAL A 131 10.05 26.89 -33.08
CA VAL A 131 11.50 27.08 -33.15
C VAL A 131 12.24 26.10 -32.25
N VAL A 132 11.84 25.99 -30.98
CA VAL A 132 12.44 25.05 -30.02
C VAL A 132 11.72 23.70 -30.14
N PRO A 133 12.38 22.65 -30.65
CA PRO A 133 11.80 21.32 -30.71
C PRO A 133 11.65 20.73 -29.30
N PHE A 134 10.85 19.68 -29.18
CA PHE A 134 10.77 18.92 -27.93
C PHE A 134 12.15 18.33 -27.61
N VAL A 135 12.59 18.50 -26.36
CA VAL A 135 13.83 17.90 -25.86
C VAL A 135 13.47 16.57 -25.20
N GLN A 136 13.76 15.47 -25.89
CA GLN A 136 13.52 14.11 -25.45
C GLN A 136 14.68 13.64 -24.58
N GLU A 137 14.39 13.21 -23.36
CA GLU A 137 15.36 12.49 -22.53
C GLU A 137 15.53 11.05 -23.02
N SER A 138 16.74 10.52 -22.96
CA SER A 138 17.05 9.14 -23.27
C SER A 138 18.28 8.65 -22.52
N VAL A 139 18.36 7.34 -22.28
CA VAL A 139 19.55 6.70 -21.71
C VAL A 139 20.03 5.62 -22.66
N PHE A 140 21.29 5.70 -23.04
CA PHE A 140 21.95 4.70 -23.88
C PHE A 140 22.77 3.75 -23.00
N LEU A 141 22.32 2.49 -22.96
CA LEU A 141 22.90 1.43 -22.17
C LEU A 141 23.72 0.50 -23.06
N HIS A 142 25.02 0.78 -23.17
CA HIS A 142 25.86 0.27 -24.27
C HIS A 142 26.81 -0.87 -23.86
N HIS A 143 26.46 -1.66 -22.84
CA HIS A 143 27.19 -2.86 -22.45
C HIS A 143 26.62 -4.11 -23.17
N PRO A 144 27.44 -5.01 -23.73
CA PRO A 144 26.95 -6.18 -24.47
C PRO A 144 26.19 -7.20 -23.59
N ASP A 145 26.63 -7.39 -22.33
CA ASP A 145 26.00 -8.34 -21.40
C ASP A 145 24.78 -7.79 -20.62
N LEU A 146 24.23 -6.65 -21.04
CA LEU A 146 23.06 -6.07 -20.39
C LEU A 146 21.79 -6.83 -20.79
N ARG A 147 20.90 -7.04 -19.82
CA ARG A 147 19.52 -7.48 -20.06
C ARG A 147 18.55 -6.61 -19.29
N CYS A 148 17.61 -5.97 -19.98
CA CYS A 148 16.55 -5.19 -19.36
C CYS A 148 15.37 -6.10 -18.96
N ALA A 149 15.01 -6.08 -17.68
CA ALA A 149 13.84 -6.74 -17.11
C ALA A 149 12.82 -5.74 -16.54
N LEU A 150 12.93 -4.45 -16.90
CA LEU A 150 11.93 -3.44 -16.60
C LEU A 150 10.64 -3.70 -17.37
N ARG A 151 9.51 -3.23 -16.84
CA ARG A 151 8.24 -3.23 -17.58
C ARG A 151 8.37 -2.36 -18.83
N GLU A 152 7.64 -2.68 -19.88
CA GLU A 152 7.68 -1.93 -21.15
C GLU A 152 7.43 -0.42 -20.95
N SER A 153 6.48 -0.04 -20.09
CA SER A 153 6.22 1.37 -19.74
C SER A 153 7.42 2.07 -19.09
N SER A 154 8.23 1.33 -18.33
CA SER A 154 9.40 1.82 -17.60
C SER A 154 10.69 1.78 -18.43
N ALA A 155 10.68 1.02 -19.53
CA ALA A 155 11.79 0.94 -20.48
C ALA A 155 11.71 2.03 -21.57
N ILE A 156 10.63 2.82 -21.63
CA ILE A 156 10.49 3.91 -22.60
C ILE A 156 11.64 4.91 -22.43
N GLY A 157 12.33 5.24 -23.52
CA GLY A 157 13.48 6.14 -23.51
C GLY A 157 14.81 5.46 -23.19
N LEU A 158 14.83 4.13 -23.05
CA LEU A 158 16.04 3.33 -22.90
C LEU A 158 16.41 2.67 -24.23
N TYR A 159 17.68 2.76 -24.58
CA TYR A 159 18.21 2.20 -25.83
C TYR A 159 19.44 1.35 -25.55
N GLY A 160 19.56 0.23 -26.26
CA GLY A 160 20.67 -0.71 -26.20
C GLY A 160 21.54 -0.66 -27.47
N LEU A 161 22.48 -1.60 -27.54
CA LEU A 161 23.32 -1.79 -28.73
C LEU A 161 22.50 -2.33 -29.91
N ASP A 162 22.75 -1.79 -31.10
CA ASP A 162 22.16 -2.29 -32.35
C ASP A 162 22.57 -3.76 -32.60
N GLY A 163 21.62 -4.59 -33.01
CA GLY A 163 21.80 -6.02 -33.29
C GLY A 163 21.76 -6.93 -32.05
N LEU A 164 21.61 -6.36 -30.84
CA LEU A 164 21.48 -7.10 -29.59
C LEU A 164 20.10 -6.96 -28.93
N GLU A 165 19.09 -6.47 -29.66
CA GLU A 165 17.75 -6.15 -29.14
C GLU A 165 17.05 -7.38 -28.53
N SER A 166 17.24 -8.55 -29.16
CA SER A 166 16.72 -9.83 -28.67
C SER A 166 17.33 -10.31 -27.35
N THR A 167 18.54 -9.84 -27.04
CA THR A 167 19.26 -10.20 -25.80
C THR A 167 19.07 -9.14 -24.73
N SER A 168 19.12 -7.86 -25.10
CA SER A 168 19.01 -6.72 -24.20
C SER A 168 17.56 -6.40 -23.81
N ASN A 169 16.57 -6.84 -24.60
CA ASN A 169 15.17 -6.43 -24.50
C ASN A 169 14.98 -4.90 -24.62
N LEU A 170 15.89 -4.22 -25.32
CA LEU A 170 15.82 -2.77 -25.56
C LEU A 170 15.93 -2.50 -27.07
N PRO A 171 15.28 -1.43 -27.56
CA PRO A 171 15.49 -0.97 -28.93
C PRO A 171 16.94 -0.55 -29.15
N GLY A 172 17.46 -0.76 -30.35
CA GLY A 172 18.80 -0.31 -30.73
C GLY A 172 18.91 1.21 -30.78
N ILE A 173 20.11 1.75 -30.51
CA ILE A 173 20.36 3.20 -30.56
C ILE A 173 20.07 3.80 -31.95
N SER A 174 20.14 3.00 -33.02
CA SER A 174 19.74 3.43 -34.36
C SER A 174 18.28 3.82 -34.47
N GLU A 175 17.39 3.22 -33.69
CA GLU A 175 15.97 3.58 -33.69
C GLU A 175 15.75 4.99 -33.14
N LEU A 176 16.51 5.40 -32.11
CA LEU A 176 16.52 6.76 -31.60
C LEU A 176 17.08 7.74 -32.63
N VAL A 177 18.27 7.43 -33.17
CA VAL A 177 18.99 8.36 -34.05
C VAL A 177 18.23 8.59 -35.35
N LEU A 178 17.62 7.55 -35.91
CA LEU A 178 16.94 7.58 -37.20
C LEU A 178 15.42 7.76 -37.08
N GLU A 179 14.91 8.17 -35.91
CA GLU A 179 13.49 8.41 -35.67
C GLU A 179 12.89 9.28 -36.79
N ALA A 180 11.79 8.81 -37.39
CA ALA A 180 11.09 9.57 -38.41
C ALA A 180 10.50 10.86 -37.82
N ALA A 181 10.53 11.96 -38.59
CA ALA A 181 9.84 13.17 -38.17
C ALA A 181 8.32 12.89 -38.05
N GLY A 182 7.73 13.31 -36.92
CA GLY A 182 6.28 13.38 -36.77
C GLY A 182 5.68 14.50 -37.61
N ARG A 183 4.67 15.21 -37.08
CA ARG A 183 3.95 16.27 -37.82
C ARG A 183 4.79 17.52 -38.15
N ARG A 184 5.95 17.71 -37.52
CA ARG A 184 6.83 18.87 -37.69
C ARG A 184 8.27 18.40 -37.85
N ALA A 185 8.79 18.43 -39.08
CA ALA A 185 10.19 18.16 -39.37
C ALA A 185 11.03 19.42 -39.14
N ILE A 186 12.22 19.25 -38.58
CA ILE A 186 13.16 20.36 -38.34
C ILE A 186 13.81 20.74 -39.67
N GLY A 187 13.57 21.98 -40.10
CA GLY A 187 14.14 22.53 -41.33
C GLY A 187 15.51 23.19 -41.11
N ARG A 188 16.21 23.48 -42.20
CA ARG A 188 17.55 24.11 -42.19
C ARG A 188 17.61 25.45 -41.43
N ASN A 189 16.58 26.29 -41.56
CA ASN A 189 16.55 27.57 -40.84
C ASN A 189 16.41 27.37 -39.33
N GLN A 190 15.63 26.37 -38.92
CA GLN A 190 15.44 26.04 -37.51
C GLN A 190 16.73 25.48 -36.92
N GLU A 191 17.42 24.57 -37.63
CA GLU A 191 18.76 24.08 -37.28
C GLU A 191 19.73 25.25 -37.02
N LEU A 192 19.81 26.22 -37.94
CA LEU A 192 20.70 27.38 -37.80
C LEU A 192 20.37 28.26 -36.59
N ILE A 193 19.08 28.43 -36.27
CA ILE A 193 18.67 29.17 -35.07
C ILE A 193 19.09 28.40 -33.83
N LEU A 194 18.84 27.09 -33.76
CA LEU A 194 19.22 26.25 -32.63
C LEU A 194 20.72 26.28 -32.36
N VAL A 195 21.56 26.18 -33.41
CA VAL A 195 23.02 26.30 -33.28
C VAL A 195 23.40 27.64 -32.63
N LYS A 196 22.81 28.75 -33.08
CA LYS A 196 23.05 30.08 -32.48
C LYS A 196 22.57 30.18 -31.03
N LEU A 197 21.45 29.55 -30.69
CA LEU A 197 20.96 29.51 -29.31
C LEU A 197 21.94 28.73 -28.42
N LEU A 198 22.45 27.59 -28.88
CA LEU A 198 23.43 26.78 -28.15
C LEU A 198 24.75 27.53 -27.93
N GLU A 199 25.22 28.27 -28.94
CA GLU A 199 26.38 29.17 -28.81
C GLU A 199 26.16 30.24 -27.72
N ARG A 200 24.94 30.78 -27.60
CA ARG A 200 24.57 31.78 -26.59
C ARG A 200 24.39 31.21 -25.19
N ILE A 201 23.82 29.99 -25.08
CA ILE A 201 23.76 29.25 -23.81
C ILE A 201 25.18 29.08 -23.25
N GLY A 202 26.17 28.97 -24.14
CA GLY A 202 27.57 28.88 -23.77
C GLY A 202 27.87 27.52 -23.19
N LEU A 203 27.72 26.47 -24.01
CA LEU A 203 28.13 25.12 -23.63
C LEU A 203 29.61 25.14 -23.26
N VAL A 204 29.93 24.86 -21.99
CA VAL A 204 31.30 24.92 -21.50
C VAL A 204 31.90 23.52 -21.44
N GLN A 205 33.21 23.46 -21.64
CA GLN A 205 34.01 22.28 -21.34
C GLN A 205 33.83 21.90 -19.87
N ARG A 206 33.70 20.60 -19.60
CA ARG A 206 33.78 20.00 -18.25
C ARG A 206 35.02 20.56 -17.53
N ARG A 207 34.82 21.16 -16.36
CA ARG A 207 35.89 21.81 -15.58
C ARG A 207 35.97 21.17 -14.21
N GLU A 208 37.19 20.86 -13.79
CA GLU A 208 37.47 20.55 -12.41
C GLU A 208 37.21 21.81 -11.56
N ARG A 209 36.33 21.69 -10.56
CA ARG A 209 35.96 22.80 -9.68
C ARG A 209 36.58 22.58 -8.32
N GLU A 210 36.87 23.68 -7.63
CA GLU A 210 37.38 23.65 -6.27
C GLU A 210 36.51 24.46 -5.32
N ALA A 211 36.42 24.00 -4.07
CA ALA A 211 35.78 24.71 -2.97
C ALA A 211 36.65 24.61 -1.71
N GLY A 212 37.45 25.64 -1.44
CA GLY A 212 38.43 25.61 -0.35
C GLY A 212 39.44 24.46 -0.52
N SER A 213 39.44 23.52 0.42
CA SER A 213 40.32 22.34 0.42
C SER A 213 39.77 21.13 -0.35
N TRP A 214 38.64 21.30 -1.05
CA TRP A 214 37.94 20.23 -1.75
C TRP A 214 38.03 20.39 -3.26
N VAL A 215 38.26 19.28 -3.95
CA VAL A 215 38.11 19.13 -5.40
C VAL A 215 36.76 18.50 -5.67
N ILE A 216 35.92 19.16 -6.44
CA ILE A 216 34.55 18.75 -6.73
C ILE A 216 34.57 17.79 -7.93
N GLU A 217 33.88 16.66 -7.79
CA GLU A 217 33.71 15.66 -8.85
C GLU A 217 32.77 16.16 -9.96
N ASP A 218 32.88 15.58 -11.16
CA ASP A 218 32.26 16.11 -12.39
C ASP A 218 30.72 16.13 -12.37
N GLN A 219 30.09 15.17 -11.68
CA GLN A 219 28.64 15.00 -11.70
C GLN A 219 27.96 15.40 -10.38
N ALA A 220 26.96 16.28 -10.48
CA ALA A 220 26.04 16.55 -9.39
C ALA A 220 25.23 15.29 -9.05
N ILE A 221 25.19 14.90 -7.78
CA ILE A 221 24.49 13.70 -7.31
C ILE A 221 23.04 13.97 -6.89
N GLY A 222 22.65 15.24 -6.79
CA GLY A 222 21.30 15.65 -6.41
C GLY A 222 21.08 17.14 -6.62
N SER A 223 19.84 17.54 -6.82
CA SER A 223 19.47 18.95 -6.98
C SER A 223 18.04 19.18 -6.50
N GLY A 224 17.79 20.34 -5.91
CA GLY A 224 16.45 20.86 -5.65
C GLY A 224 16.27 22.24 -6.24
N GLU A 225 15.21 22.95 -5.83
CA GLU A 225 14.86 24.29 -6.33
C GLU A 225 16.00 25.31 -6.15
N ASN A 226 16.66 25.29 -5.00
CA ASN A 226 17.68 26.28 -4.62
C ASN A 226 18.99 25.67 -4.10
N TRP A 227 19.21 24.37 -4.36
CA TRP A 227 20.41 23.67 -3.90
C TRP A 227 20.87 22.61 -4.90
N GLN A 228 22.15 22.27 -4.82
CA GLN A 228 22.75 21.19 -5.59
C GLN A 228 23.82 20.46 -4.77
N ASP A 229 23.75 19.13 -4.74
CA ASP A 229 24.70 18.24 -4.06
C ASP A 229 25.76 17.75 -5.03
N TRP A 230 27.01 17.84 -4.58
CA TRP A 230 28.18 17.40 -5.31
C TRP A 230 29.03 16.49 -4.43
N LEU A 231 29.69 15.50 -5.02
CA LEU A 231 30.76 14.77 -4.36
C LEU A 231 32.06 15.54 -4.51
N ALA A 232 32.93 15.42 -3.51
CA ALA A 232 34.23 16.05 -3.52
C ALA A 232 35.26 15.21 -2.77
N SER A 233 36.51 15.27 -3.21
CA SER A 233 37.67 14.67 -2.55
C SER A 233 38.56 15.75 -1.94
N HIS A 234 39.10 15.50 -0.76
CA HIS A 234 40.01 16.44 -0.11
C HIS A 234 41.36 16.51 -0.85
N LYS A 235 41.85 17.72 -1.12
CA LYS A 235 43.09 17.98 -1.90
C LYS A 235 44.33 17.25 -1.37
N VAL A 236 44.46 17.17 -0.05
CA VAL A 236 45.64 16.56 0.62
C VAL A 236 45.44 15.07 0.89
N VAL A 237 44.19 14.65 1.08
CA VAL A 237 43.85 13.28 1.48
C VAL A 237 42.73 12.80 0.57
N PRO A 238 43.03 12.33 -0.66
CA PRO A 238 42.00 11.98 -1.64
C PRO A 238 41.02 10.88 -1.16
N THR A 239 41.41 10.09 -0.15
CA THR A 239 40.55 9.11 0.50
C THR A 239 39.48 9.72 1.41
N ASP A 240 39.67 10.95 1.89
CA ASP A 240 38.63 11.69 2.61
C ASP A 240 37.70 12.36 1.60
N ARG A 241 36.48 11.82 1.51
CA ARG A 241 35.45 12.28 0.59
C ARG A 241 34.33 12.98 1.36
N ALA A 242 33.73 13.97 0.71
CA ALA A 242 32.60 14.71 1.23
C ALA A 242 31.49 14.85 0.20
N ARG A 243 30.27 15.04 0.71
CA ARG A 243 29.15 15.56 -0.07
C ARG A 243 28.99 17.03 0.27
N ILE A 244 29.17 17.91 -0.70
CA ILE A 244 29.02 19.34 -0.51
C ILE A 244 27.68 19.78 -1.10
N ARG A 245 26.82 20.34 -0.25
CA ARG A 245 25.55 20.92 -0.67
C ARG A 245 25.70 22.41 -0.92
N PHE A 246 25.71 22.84 -2.16
CA PHE A 246 25.74 24.25 -2.54
C PHE A 246 24.34 24.84 -2.56
N ARG A 247 24.18 26.04 -2.00
CA ARG A 247 23.01 26.88 -2.21
C ARG A 247 23.19 27.62 -3.53
N VAL A 248 22.31 27.29 -4.48
CA VAL A 248 22.39 27.79 -5.84
C VAL A 248 21.51 29.03 -6.00
N LEU A 249 22.05 30.04 -6.66
CA LEU A 249 21.37 31.30 -6.95
C LEU A 249 21.35 31.56 -8.46
N PRO A 250 20.31 32.24 -8.97
CA PRO A 250 20.24 32.64 -10.37
C PRO A 250 21.50 33.43 -10.79
N PRO A 251 21.95 33.32 -12.05
CA PRO A 251 23.12 34.08 -12.53
C PRO A 251 22.98 35.60 -12.37
N THR A 252 21.74 36.11 -12.36
CA THR A 252 21.40 37.52 -12.18
C THR A 252 21.37 37.97 -10.72
N ALA A 253 21.64 37.08 -9.76
CA ALA A 253 21.53 37.37 -8.34
C ALA A 253 22.52 38.48 -7.92
N ASN A 254 22.00 39.47 -7.20
CA ASN A 254 22.75 40.62 -6.72
C ASN A 254 23.60 40.28 -5.48
N GLN A 255 24.43 41.22 -5.04
CA GLN A 255 25.31 41.01 -3.87
C GLN A 255 24.53 40.79 -2.56
N GLN A 256 23.35 41.38 -2.41
CA GLN A 256 22.53 41.20 -1.20
C GLN A 256 21.96 39.78 -1.12
N GLU A 257 21.52 39.22 -2.25
CA GLU A 257 21.01 37.85 -2.34
C GLU A 257 22.12 36.82 -2.05
N LYS A 258 23.33 37.05 -2.58
CA LYS A 258 24.51 36.22 -2.28
C LYS A 258 24.88 36.27 -0.80
N ALA A 259 24.90 37.46 -0.21
CA ALA A 259 25.15 37.64 1.22
C ALA A 259 24.08 36.94 2.08
N ALA A 260 22.80 37.06 1.72
CA ALA A 260 21.70 36.40 2.41
C ALA A 260 21.84 34.87 2.37
N ALA A 261 22.17 34.29 1.20
CA ALA A 261 22.41 32.85 1.08
C ALA A 261 23.59 32.38 1.96
N SER A 262 24.70 33.13 1.98
CA SER A 262 25.86 32.86 2.84
C SER A 262 25.49 32.91 4.33
N GLN A 263 24.72 33.91 4.76
CA GLN A 263 24.24 34.01 6.15
C GLN A 263 23.33 32.85 6.54
N ILE A 264 22.42 32.43 5.66
CA ILE A 264 21.55 31.28 5.90
C ILE A 264 22.37 29.99 6.07
N ALA A 265 23.35 29.73 5.19
CA ALA A 265 24.21 28.55 5.30
C ALA A 265 25.04 28.55 6.58
N LYS A 266 25.65 29.70 6.93
CA LYS A 266 26.42 29.85 8.18
C LYS A 266 25.55 29.66 9.42
N HIS A 267 24.31 30.16 9.38
CA HIS A 267 23.34 29.95 10.44
C HIS A 267 22.95 28.47 10.59
N GLU A 268 22.64 27.78 9.48
CA GLU A 268 22.32 26.35 9.47
C GLU A 268 23.48 25.50 10.00
N PHE A 269 24.70 25.76 9.55
CA PHE A 269 25.91 25.15 10.08
C PHE A 269 26.03 25.38 11.59
N GLY A 270 25.82 26.61 12.05
CA GLY A 270 25.89 26.97 13.47
C GLY A 270 24.87 26.23 14.34
N ILE A 271 23.66 25.98 13.83
CA ILE A 271 22.65 25.17 14.51
C ILE A 271 23.10 23.70 14.57
N MET A 272 23.45 23.12 13.42
CA MET A 272 23.73 21.69 13.31
C MET A 272 25.04 21.28 13.98
N ASN A 273 26.06 22.12 13.94
CA ASN A 273 27.38 21.82 14.52
C ASN A 273 27.34 21.73 16.06
N ARG A 274 26.34 22.36 16.70
CA ARG A 274 26.14 22.29 18.16
C ARG A 274 25.56 20.95 18.61
N LEU A 275 24.86 20.24 17.73
CA LEU A 275 24.24 18.96 18.04
C LEU A 275 25.31 17.87 18.02
N GLN A 276 25.34 17.01 19.04
CA GLN A 276 26.27 15.88 19.14
C GLN A 276 25.49 14.57 19.35
N HIS A 277 25.04 13.98 18.26
CA HIS A 277 24.32 12.71 18.27
C HIS A 277 24.69 11.89 17.04
N ASP A 278 24.93 10.60 17.22
CA ASP A 278 25.41 9.69 16.15
C ASP A 278 24.38 9.47 15.05
N GLY A 279 23.10 9.55 15.40
CA GLY A 279 21.97 9.47 14.48
C GLY A 279 21.68 10.75 13.69
N LEU A 280 22.52 11.79 13.79
CA LEU A 280 22.37 13.03 13.01
C LEU A 280 23.47 13.17 11.95
N LEU A 281 23.07 13.37 10.70
CA LEU A 281 23.99 13.74 9.62
C LEU A 281 24.25 15.25 9.69
N ARG A 282 25.46 15.61 10.14
CA ARG A 282 25.87 16.98 10.43
C ARG A 282 26.91 17.47 9.42
N PRO A 283 26.87 18.75 9.02
CA PRO A 283 27.96 19.34 8.24
C PRO A 283 29.22 19.48 9.11
N ARG A 284 30.38 19.22 8.52
CA ARG A 284 31.72 19.39 9.11
C ARG A 284 32.28 20.78 8.90
N ASP A 285 31.94 21.42 7.77
CA ASP A 285 32.51 22.69 7.36
C ASP A 285 31.57 23.49 6.45
N VAL A 286 31.90 24.77 6.21
CA VAL A 286 31.26 25.67 5.24
C VAL A 286 32.29 26.18 4.27
N VAL A 287 32.03 26.02 2.97
CA VAL A 287 32.91 26.45 1.89
C VAL A 287 32.21 27.46 0.99
N GLU A 288 33.00 28.25 0.26
CA GLU A 288 32.49 29.15 -0.78
C GLU A 288 33.22 28.83 -2.10
N SER A 289 32.48 28.78 -3.21
CA SER A 289 33.01 28.52 -4.54
C SER A 289 32.21 29.27 -5.62
N GLU A 290 32.54 29.05 -6.89
CA GLU A 290 31.73 29.54 -8.02
C GLU A 290 30.31 28.97 -8.06
N LEU A 291 30.07 27.83 -7.40
CA LEU A 291 28.76 27.20 -7.26
C LEU A 291 27.90 27.86 -6.17
N GLY A 292 28.49 28.73 -5.34
CA GLY A 292 27.83 29.39 -4.22
C GLY A 292 28.43 28.99 -2.87
N VAL A 293 27.66 29.22 -1.80
CA VAL A 293 28.03 28.78 -0.44
C VAL A 293 27.62 27.31 -0.26
N GLY A 294 28.53 26.48 0.24
CA GLY A 294 28.37 25.04 0.38
C GLY A 294 28.50 24.55 1.82
N LEU A 295 27.64 23.62 2.22
CA LEU A 295 27.79 22.87 3.47
C LEU A 295 28.44 21.52 3.20
N VAL A 296 29.55 21.23 3.87
CA VAL A 296 30.36 20.01 3.65
C VAL A 296 29.89 18.91 4.60
N TYR A 297 29.35 17.82 4.07
CA TYR A 297 28.93 16.64 4.84
C TYR A 297 29.91 15.48 4.65
N PRO A 298 30.11 14.63 5.67
CA PRO A 298 30.86 13.39 5.50
C PRO A 298 30.23 12.53 4.40
N TYR A 299 31.07 11.95 3.53
CA TYR A 299 30.64 10.93 2.58
C TYR A 299 31.33 9.60 2.87
N ASP A 300 30.53 8.57 3.10
CA ASP A 300 30.99 7.19 3.24
C ASP A 300 30.06 6.33 2.38
N PRO A 301 30.58 5.63 1.35
CA PRO A 301 29.77 4.86 0.41
C PRO A 301 29.05 3.68 1.07
N ALA A 302 29.36 3.32 2.31
CA ALA A 302 28.59 2.33 3.08
C ALA A 302 27.20 2.85 3.48
N TRP A 303 27.00 4.17 3.56
CA TRP A 303 25.69 4.76 3.80
C TRP A 303 24.88 4.86 2.51
N GLN A 304 23.60 4.52 2.60
CA GLN A 304 22.66 4.62 1.49
C GLN A 304 21.35 5.24 1.95
N ARG A 305 20.69 5.99 1.06
CA ARG A 305 19.36 6.56 1.32
C ARG A 305 18.36 5.44 1.59
N LEU A 306 17.47 5.62 2.57
CA LEU A 306 16.60 4.57 3.09
C LEU A 306 15.76 3.90 2.00
N ASP A 307 15.23 4.69 1.09
CA ASP A 307 14.35 4.25 0.02
C ASP A 307 15.07 3.38 -1.05
N LEU A 308 16.33 3.72 -1.35
CA LEU A 308 17.22 2.90 -2.19
C LEU A 308 17.69 1.65 -1.45
N TRP A 309 17.96 1.75 -0.15
CA TRP A 309 18.36 0.61 0.66
C TRP A 309 17.24 -0.43 0.75
N LEU A 310 15.99 0.01 1.01
CA LEU A 310 14.80 -0.85 1.02
C LEU A 310 14.55 -1.51 -0.33
N ALA A 311 14.75 -0.79 -1.44
CA ALA A 311 14.61 -1.36 -2.78
C ALA A 311 15.61 -2.50 -3.06
N GLY A 312 16.70 -2.59 -2.29
CA GLY A 312 17.69 -3.65 -2.39
C GLY A 312 17.41 -4.87 -1.51
N GLN A 313 16.35 -4.85 -0.70
CA GLN A 313 16.00 -5.93 0.23
C GLN A 313 14.97 -6.88 -0.41
N GLU A 314 15.43 -7.78 -1.28
CA GLU A 314 14.55 -8.71 -2.01
C GLU A 314 13.71 -9.60 -1.08
N ASN A 315 14.27 -10.01 0.06
CA ASN A 315 13.59 -10.85 1.06
C ASN A 315 12.81 -10.03 2.12
N GLY A 316 12.65 -8.73 1.90
CA GLY A 316 12.11 -7.81 2.88
C GLY A 316 13.10 -7.52 4.03
N VAL A 317 12.63 -6.70 4.98
CA VAL A 317 13.41 -6.34 6.17
C VAL A 317 12.76 -6.98 7.39
N PRO A 318 13.51 -7.69 8.27
CA PRO A 318 12.95 -8.25 9.48
C PRO A 318 12.29 -7.19 10.36
N LEU A 319 11.17 -7.55 11.01
CA LEU A 319 10.42 -6.63 11.87
C LEU A 319 11.29 -6.00 12.95
N ALA A 320 12.15 -6.79 13.61
CA ALA A 320 13.08 -6.28 14.62
C ALA A 320 13.99 -5.17 14.07
N THR A 321 14.49 -5.31 12.83
CA THR A 321 15.30 -4.29 12.16
C THR A 321 14.45 -3.07 11.80
N GLN A 322 13.21 -3.25 11.32
CA GLN A 322 12.28 -2.15 11.05
C GLN A 322 12.02 -1.32 12.32
N LEU A 323 11.70 -1.97 13.44
CA LEU A 323 11.44 -1.31 14.73
C LEU A 323 12.70 -0.61 15.26
N SER A 324 13.87 -1.24 15.14
CA SER A 324 15.16 -0.62 15.49
C SER A 324 15.45 0.64 14.66
N MET A 325 15.13 0.65 13.36
CA MET A 325 15.26 1.85 12.53
C MET A 325 14.32 2.96 12.99
N ILE A 326 13.03 2.64 13.25
CA ILE A 326 12.05 3.62 13.75
C ILE A 326 12.53 4.23 15.08
N ARG A 327 13.06 3.39 15.99
CA ARG A 327 13.62 3.81 17.27
C ARG A 327 14.80 4.77 17.09
N GLN A 328 15.79 4.40 16.28
CA GLN A 328 16.98 5.24 16.04
C GLN A 328 16.61 6.61 15.44
N ILE A 329 15.62 6.66 14.53
CA ILE A 329 15.11 7.91 13.96
C ILE A 329 14.40 8.73 15.05
N GLY A 330 13.53 8.10 15.85
CA GLY A 330 12.83 8.75 16.95
C GLY A 330 13.79 9.31 18.01
N GLU A 331 14.82 8.58 18.40
CA GLU A 331 15.85 9.04 19.35
C GLU A 331 16.63 10.25 18.79
N ALA A 332 16.99 10.23 17.51
CA ALA A 332 17.64 11.37 16.85
C ALA A 332 16.74 12.62 16.83
N LEU A 333 15.45 12.46 16.53
CA LEU A 333 14.47 13.55 16.58
C LEU A 333 14.27 14.07 18.01
N GLN A 334 14.14 13.18 18.99
CA GLN A 334 14.00 13.55 20.40
C GLN A 334 15.21 14.37 20.87
N TYR A 335 16.43 13.94 20.52
CA TYR A 335 17.64 14.70 20.81
C TYR A 335 17.61 16.09 20.19
N ALA A 336 17.21 16.20 18.92
CA ALA A 336 17.08 17.49 18.24
C ALA A 336 16.05 18.39 18.94
N HIS A 337 14.88 17.85 19.30
CA HIS A 337 13.79 18.57 19.98
C HIS A 337 14.23 19.09 21.36
N ASN A 338 14.97 18.29 22.12
CA ASN A 338 15.56 18.71 23.40
C ASN A 338 16.55 19.87 23.24
N ASN A 339 17.18 19.98 22.07
CA ASN A 339 18.04 21.10 21.68
C ASN A 339 17.29 22.20 20.89
N ARG A 340 15.95 22.19 20.91
CA ARG A 340 15.05 23.17 20.25
C ARG A 340 15.19 23.23 18.74
N VAL A 341 15.61 22.13 18.12
CA VAL A 341 15.72 21.94 16.67
C VAL A 341 14.64 20.96 16.23
N VAL A 342 13.89 21.31 15.18
CA VAL A 342 12.82 20.48 14.59
C VAL A 342 13.14 20.22 13.12
N HIS A 343 12.70 19.11 12.55
CA HIS A 343 13.04 18.73 11.17
C HIS A 343 12.06 19.28 10.13
N ARG A 344 10.76 19.14 10.37
CA ARG A 344 9.59 19.63 9.59
C ARG A 344 9.39 19.03 8.20
N GLY A 345 10.22 18.07 7.79
CA GLY A 345 10.23 17.51 6.44
C GLY A 345 10.80 16.10 6.40
N LEU A 346 10.61 15.35 7.49
CA LEU A 346 11.15 14.00 7.62
C LEU A 346 10.53 13.08 6.56
N SER A 347 11.37 12.45 5.76
CA SER A 347 10.98 11.55 4.66
C SER A 347 12.07 10.49 4.43
N PRO A 348 11.81 9.45 3.62
CA PRO A 348 12.83 8.43 3.32
C PRO A 348 14.09 9.02 2.68
N LEU A 349 13.98 10.17 2.01
CA LEU A 349 15.10 10.86 1.37
C LEU A 349 16.07 11.47 2.39
N ALA A 350 15.56 11.86 3.56
CA ALA A 350 16.33 12.44 4.66
C ALA A 350 17.00 11.36 5.54
N VAL A 351 16.66 10.08 5.37
CA VAL A 351 17.13 8.99 6.22
C VAL A 351 18.21 8.18 5.49
N TRP A 352 19.33 7.95 6.16
CA TRP A 352 20.48 7.20 5.67
C TRP A 352 20.68 5.95 6.52
N VAL A 353 20.91 4.82 5.88
CA VAL A 353 21.06 3.51 6.50
C VAL A 353 22.43 2.93 6.16
N ARG A 354 23.06 2.29 7.15
CA ARG A 354 24.30 1.51 6.96
C ARG A 354 24.19 0.17 7.68
N PRO A 355 24.30 -0.96 6.97
CA PRO A 355 24.42 -2.28 7.60
C PRO A 355 25.65 -2.36 8.50
N VAL A 356 25.53 -3.05 9.64
CA VAL A 356 26.66 -3.30 10.54
C VAL A 356 27.41 -4.55 10.04
N PRO A 357 28.72 -4.44 9.73
CA PRO A 357 29.50 -5.60 9.30
C PRO A 357 29.51 -6.69 10.38
N GLY A 358 29.31 -7.95 9.96
CA GLY A 358 29.38 -9.11 10.86
C GLY A 358 28.09 -9.43 11.60
N THR A 359 27.02 -8.66 11.42
CA THR A 359 25.68 -9.02 11.92
C THR A 359 24.70 -9.10 10.75
N ALA A 360 23.76 -10.06 10.80
CA ALA A 360 22.89 -10.34 9.66
C ALA A 360 21.84 -9.24 9.45
N HIS A 361 21.40 -8.57 10.53
CA HIS A 361 20.20 -7.75 10.53
C HIS A 361 20.34 -6.40 11.27
N ASP A 362 21.53 -6.07 11.81
CA ASP A 362 21.69 -4.76 12.46
C ASP A 362 22.07 -3.67 11.47
N VAL A 363 21.47 -2.52 11.68
CA VAL A 363 21.69 -1.33 10.86
C VAL A 363 21.89 -0.11 11.75
N LYS A 364 22.67 0.85 11.26
CA LYS A 364 22.77 2.19 11.82
C LYS A 364 22.00 3.17 10.95
N VAL A 365 21.30 4.09 11.58
CA VAL A 365 20.50 5.12 10.92
C VAL A 365 21.02 6.52 11.22
N ARG A 366 20.99 7.40 10.22
CA ARG A 366 21.25 8.83 10.35
C ARG A 366 20.15 9.64 9.68
N VAL A 367 19.74 10.73 10.34
CA VAL A 367 18.77 11.69 9.83
C VAL A 367 19.50 12.94 9.35
N GLY A 368 19.32 13.30 8.08
CA GLY A 368 19.90 14.45 7.39
C GLY A 368 18.86 15.47 6.94
N ASP A 369 19.23 16.34 5.98
CA ASP A 369 18.33 17.30 5.33
C ASP A 369 17.52 18.22 6.26
N TRP A 370 18.22 18.80 7.25
CA TRP A 370 17.69 19.72 8.27
C TRP A 370 17.39 21.15 7.77
N GLN A 371 17.21 21.35 6.47
CA GLN A 371 17.13 22.67 5.83
C GLN A 371 15.91 23.51 6.27
N GLY A 372 14.87 22.86 6.81
CA GLY A 372 13.68 23.50 7.36
C GLY A 372 13.77 23.81 8.86
N ALA A 373 14.87 23.46 9.52
CA ALA A 373 15.00 23.56 10.97
C ALA A 373 14.94 25.01 11.46
N GLY A 374 13.94 25.30 12.29
CA GLY A 374 13.77 26.61 12.92
C GLY A 374 13.83 26.48 14.43
N SER A 375 14.54 27.39 15.11
CA SER A 375 14.51 27.49 16.56
C SER A 375 13.11 27.84 17.06
N VAL A 376 12.68 27.20 18.14
CA VAL A 376 11.45 27.55 18.86
C VAL A 376 11.82 28.64 19.90
N GLU A 377 11.71 29.91 19.54
CA GLU A 377 11.75 31.01 20.52
C GLU A 377 10.32 31.41 20.92
N PRO A 378 9.96 31.36 22.22
CA PRO A 378 8.74 31.97 22.70
C PRO A 378 8.99 33.45 23.00
N GLY A 379 8.30 34.33 22.26
CA GLY A 379 8.16 35.74 22.65
C GLY A 379 9.36 36.65 22.31
N ALA A 380 9.65 36.82 21.03
CA ALA A 380 10.33 38.03 20.55
C ALA A 380 9.85 38.35 19.14
N GLY A 381 9.13 39.46 19.00
CA GLY A 381 8.84 40.05 17.71
C GLY A 381 10.11 40.57 17.07
N THR A 382 10.87 39.69 16.40
CA THR A 382 11.97 40.10 15.53
C THR A 382 11.72 39.52 14.15
N ARG A 383 11.23 40.42 13.29
CA ARG A 383 11.02 40.24 11.85
C ARG A 383 12.37 40.04 11.15
N VAL A 384 13.01 38.88 11.31
CA VAL A 384 13.77 38.31 10.21
C VAL A 384 12.79 37.42 9.50
N SER A 385 12.33 37.89 8.36
CA SER A 385 11.22 37.36 7.58
C SER A 385 11.28 35.83 7.41
N ALA A 386 10.60 35.12 8.31
CA ALA A 386 10.10 33.77 8.12
C ALA A 386 9.20 33.63 6.86
N ARG A 387 8.89 34.75 6.20
CA ARG A 387 8.36 34.83 4.84
C ARG A 387 9.28 34.18 3.78
N GLY A 388 10.58 33.97 4.03
CA GLY A 388 11.48 33.33 3.06
C GLY A 388 11.53 31.80 3.16
N ILE A 389 11.33 31.22 4.36
CA ILE A 389 11.44 29.77 4.58
C ILE A 389 10.09 29.06 4.34
N THR A 390 8.96 29.76 4.55
CA THR A 390 7.62 29.20 4.30
C THR A 390 7.13 29.38 2.86
N THR A 391 7.71 30.31 2.09
CA THR A 391 7.41 30.46 0.65
C THR A 391 8.24 29.56 -0.24
N LEU A 392 9.38 29.04 0.25
CA LEU A 392 10.21 28.02 -0.42
C LEU A 392 9.54 26.64 -0.57
N PHE A 393 8.36 26.43 0.01
CA PHE A 393 7.54 25.25 -0.27
C PHE A 393 6.31 25.56 -1.13
N ARG A 394 6.08 26.84 -1.50
CA ARG A 394 4.72 27.27 -1.91
C ARG A 394 4.57 27.96 -3.26
N VAL A 395 5.62 28.21 -4.04
CA VAL A 395 5.45 28.73 -5.42
C VAL A 395 6.54 28.19 -6.36
N GLY A 396 6.54 26.89 -6.57
CA GLY A 396 7.27 26.23 -7.66
C GLY A 396 6.39 25.11 -8.19
N GLN A 397 6.44 24.83 -9.51
CA GLN A 397 5.85 23.60 -10.05
C GLN A 397 6.33 22.41 -9.19
N PRO A 398 5.50 21.38 -8.94
CA PRO A 398 5.96 20.19 -8.25
C PRO A 398 7.15 19.62 -9.04
N ASP A 399 8.37 19.77 -8.51
CA ASP A 399 9.53 19.03 -9.00
C ASP A 399 9.22 17.54 -8.76
N ASP A 400 9.42 16.66 -9.73
CA ASP A 400 9.08 15.22 -9.60
C ASP A 400 9.76 14.52 -8.39
N ASP A 401 10.83 15.09 -7.81
CA ASP A 401 11.47 14.61 -6.57
C ASP A 401 10.64 14.89 -5.29
N THR A 402 9.72 15.86 -5.35
CA THR A 402 8.85 16.22 -4.20
C THR A 402 7.68 15.25 -4.01
N GLY A 403 7.33 14.41 -5.00
CA GLY A 403 6.18 13.51 -4.90
C GLY A 403 6.31 12.50 -3.75
N LEU A 404 7.49 11.91 -3.58
CA LEU A 404 7.73 10.99 -2.46
C LEU A 404 7.82 11.75 -1.14
N ALA A 405 8.52 12.88 -1.06
CA ALA A 405 8.64 13.61 0.22
C ALA A 405 7.31 14.21 0.68
N GLU A 406 6.48 14.70 -0.24
CA GLU A 406 5.19 15.35 0.03
C GLU A 406 4.26 14.43 0.82
N VAL A 407 4.26 13.12 0.53
CA VAL A 407 3.37 12.16 1.19
C VAL A 407 3.81 11.75 2.61
N PHE A 408 4.95 12.26 3.10
CA PHE A 408 5.39 12.09 4.50
C PHE A 408 5.21 13.36 5.33
N VAL A 409 4.84 14.49 4.71
CA VAL A 409 4.66 15.76 5.42
C VAL A 409 3.23 15.89 5.93
N ALA A 410 3.09 16.40 7.17
CA ALA A 410 1.79 16.61 7.78
C ALA A 410 0.95 17.64 6.98
N PRO A 411 -0.37 17.42 6.80
CA PRO A 411 -1.20 18.23 5.93
C PRO A 411 -1.31 19.70 6.37
N GLU A 412 -1.19 19.99 7.67
CA GLU A 412 -1.22 21.35 8.21
C GLU A 412 0.07 22.14 8.00
N GLY A 413 1.22 21.47 7.83
CA GLY A 413 2.52 22.12 7.63
C GLY A 413 2.57 22.95 6.34
N ALA A 414 1.74 22.61 5.36
CA ALA A 414 1.69 23.30 4.07
C ALA A 414 0.95 24.66 4.11
N TRP A 415 0.05 24.87 5.07
CA TRP A 415 -0.82 26.07 5.09
C TRP A 415 -0.80 26.86 6.40
N SER A 416 -0.36 26.27 7.51
CA SER A 416 -0.30 26.95 8.80
C SER A 416 1.16 27.23 9.21
N PRO A 417 1.61 28.50 9.16
CA PRO A 417 2.93 28.90 9.64
C PRO A 417 3.12 28.68 11.16
N ASP A 418 2.01 28.70 11.90
CA ASP A 418 1.96 28.55 13.36
C ASP A 418 1.70 27.10 13.80
N ALA A 419 1.77 26.14 12.86
CA ALA A 419 1.63 24.72 13.19
C ALA A 419 2.67 24.29 14.24
N ASP A 420 2.23 23.43 15.16
CA ASP A 420 3.10 22.84 16.17
C ASP A 420 4.18 22.00 15.49
N ARG A 421 5.40 22.52 15.52
CA ARG A 421 6.54 21.97 14.77
C ARG A 421 6.95 20.58 15.26
N ILE A 422 6.76 20.28 16.54
CA ILE A 422 7.04 18.95 17.09
C ILE A 422 6.03 17.95 16.53
N ARG A 423 4.76 18.33 16.42
CA ARG A 423 3.71 17.47 15.86
C ARG A 423 3.87 17.22 14.37
N LEU A 424 4.51 18.12 13.62
CA LEU A 424 4.90 17.87 12.23
C LEU A 424 5.89 16.70 12.14
N ASP A 425 6.90 16.67 13.03
CA ASP A 425 7.89 15.60 13.08
C ASP A 425 7.29 14.28 13.57
N VAL A 426 6.35 14.32 14.52
CA VAL A 426 5.57 13.14 14.96
C VAL A 426 4.84 12.50 13.78
N PHE A 427 4.19 13.32 12.94
CA PHE A 427 3.52 12.81 11.74
C PHE A 427 4.52 12.20 10.75
N GLY A 428 5.63 12.90 10.49
CA GLY A 428 6.67 12.40 9.58
C GLY A 428 7.28 11.06 10.06
N LEU A 429 7.50 10.90 11.36
CA LEU A 429 7.96 9.65 11.95
C LEU A 429 6.90 8.54 11.82
N GLY A 430 5.62 8.86 12.04
CA GLY A 430 4.52 7.92 11.85
C GLY A 430 4.37 7.48 10.38
N ALA A 431 4.50 8.40 9.42
CA ALA A 431 4.47 8.09 8.00
C ALA A 431 5.69 7.26 7.56
N LEU A 432 6.87 7.53 8.12
CA LEU A 432 8.05 6.68 7.94
C LEU A 432 7.87 5.29 8.53
N ALA A 433 7.28 5.18 9.72
CA ALA A 433 6.96 3.89 10.34
C ALA A 433 5.98 3.10 9.45
N PHE A 434 4.94 3.74 8.91
CA PHE A 434 4.05 3.14 7.92
C PHE A 434 4.83 2.59 6.71
N TYR A 435 5.72 3.40 6.12
CA TYR A 435 6.51 3.01 4.96
C TYR A 435 7.48 1.86 5.26
N LEU A 436 8.15 1.89 6.41
CA LEU A 436 9.08 0.86 6.86
C LEU A 436 8.39 -0.48 7.08
N LEU A 437 7.21 -0.48 7.71
CA LEU A 437 6.47 -1.69 8.05
C LEU A 437 5.75 -2.31 6.85
N THR A 438 5.18 -1.48 5.98
CA THR A 438 4.38 -1.96 4.82
C THR A 438 5.20 -2.13 3.54
N GLY A 439 6.34 -1.44 3.43
CA GLY A 439 7.08 -1.29 2.17
C GLY A 439 6.40 -0.41 1.12
N VAL A 440 5.21 0.13 1.42
CA VAL A 440 4.36 0.87 0.48
C VAL A 440 4.32 2.35 0.85
N SER A 441 4.44 3.22 -0.15
CA SER A 441 4.31 4.68 0.04
C SER A 441 2.97 5.03 0.71
N PRO A 442 2.91 5.97 1.67
CA PRO A 442 1.68 6.37 2.34
C PRO A 442 0.52 6.70 1.37
N ALA A 443 0.86 7.30 0.22
CA ALA A 443 -0.07 7.57 -0.87
C ALA A 443 0.69 7.73 -2.20
N ALA A 444 -0.07 7.81 -3.30
CA ALA A 444 0.45 8.13 -4.64
C ALA A 444 0.81 9.62 -4.83
N GLY A 445 0.38 10.51 -3.92
CA GLY A 445 0.65 11.95 -3.96
C GLY A 445 -0.11 12.70 -2.87
N GLY A 446 0.16 14.00 -2.68
CA GLY A 446 -0.39 14.78 -1.56
C GLY A 446 -1.91 14.82 -1.47
N ASN A 447 -2.62 14.84 -2.61
CA ASN A 447 -4.09 14.81 -2.63
C ASN A 447 -4.65 13.44 -2.20
N ALA A 448 -4.03 12.36 -2.67
CA ALA A 448 -4.39 11.00 -2.27
C ALA A 448 -4.12 10.78 -0.78
N LEU A 449 -3.04 11.35 -0.24
CA LEU A 449 -2.78 11.33 1.20
C LEU A 449 -3.89 12.03 1.99
N LYS A 450 -4.27 13.25 1.61
CA LYS A 450 -5.37 13.99 2.28
C LYS A 450 -6.70 13.24 2.24
N GLN A 451 -6.97 12.50 1.18
CA GLN A 451 -8.16 11.65 1.11
C GLN A 451 -8.02 10.46 2.04
N ARG A 452 -6.92 9.71 1.97
CA ARG A 452 -6.63 8.57 2.84
C ARG A 452 -6.73 8.91 4.32
N LEU A 453 -6.12 10.02 4.75
CA LEU A 453 -6.18 10.48 6.14
C LEU A 453 -7.60 10.84 6.61
N ARG A 454 -8.47 11.34 5.71
CA ARG A 454 -9.86 11.64 6.05
C ARG A 454 -10.68 10.37 6.20
N ASP A 455 -10.49 9.41 5.30
CA ASP A 455 -11.27 8.18 5.26
C ASP A 455 -10.86 7.22 6.39
N GLN A 456 -9.55 7.14 6.68
CA GLN A 456 -8.97 6.19 7.66
C GLN A 456 -8.66 6.83 9.02
N GLN A 457 -8.86 8.15 9.17
CA GLN A 457 -8.48 8.92 10.37
C GLN A 457 -6.99 8.77 10.75
N GLY A 458 -6.11 8.70 9.75
CA GLY A 458 -4.69 8.45 9.90
C GLY A 458 -4.18 7.49 8.82
N LEU A 459 -2.94 7.03 8.94
CA LEU A 459 -2.42 5.92 8.14
C LEU A 459 -2.68 4.62 8.89
N ASP A 460 -3.62 3.82 8.38
CA ASP A 460 -3.97 2.55 9.00
C ASP A 460 -3.18 1.39 8.40
N LEU A 461 -2.31 0.79 9.22
CA LEU A 461 -1.51 -0.38 8.82
C LEU A 461 -2.41 -1.57 8.43
N ALA A 462 -3.59 -1.73 9.04
CA ALA A 462 -4.46 -2.88 8.78
C ALA A 462 -4.97 -2.96 7.33
N VAL A 463 -4.89 -1.85 6.58
CA VAL A 463 -5.27 -1.81 5.16
C VAL A 463 -4.26 -2.56 4.29
N GLU A 464 -2.96 -2.39 4.56
CA GLU A 464 -1.88 -3.04 3.80
C GLU A 464 -1.43 -4.35 4.47
N LEU A 465 -1.54 -4.42 5.80
CA LEU A 465 -1.13 -5.53 6.64
C LEU A 465 -2.31 -5.94 7.55
N PRO A 466 -3.29 -6.73 7.04
CA PRO A 466 -4.48 -7.10 7.81
C PRO A 466 -4.21 -7.78 9.16
N GLN A 467 -3.05 -8.43 9.29
CA GLN A 467 -2.61 -9.19 10.47
C GLN A 467 -1.62 -8.41 11.36
N VAL A 468 -1.56 -7.08 11.23
CA VAL A 468 -0.66 -6.25 12.02
C VAL A 468 -1.12 -6.18 13.48
N SER A 469 -0.17 -6.25 14.42
CA SER A 469 -0.48 -6.17 15.84
C SER A 469 -1.20 -4.87 16.18
N SER A 470 -2.12 -4.95 17.16
CA SER A 470 -2.92 -3.79 17.58
C SER A 470 -2.05 -2.65 18.12
N THR A 471 -0.90 -2.98 18.73
CA THR A 471 0.07 -2.04 19.27
C THR A 471 0.76 -1.25 18.15
N LEU A 472 1.27 -1.93 17.11
CA LEU A 472 1.88 -1.31 15.93
C LEU A 472 0.88 -0.47 15.14
N ARG A 473 -0.34 -0.99 14.94
CA ARG A 473 -1.43 -0.26 14.32
C ARG A 473 -1.73 1.04 15.07
N SER A 474 -1.86 0.96 16.40
CA SER A 474 -2.17 2.12 17.24
C SER A 474 -1.07 3.17 17.20
N LEU A 475 0.21 2.75 17.21
CA LEU A 475 1.36 3.64 17.11
C LEU A 475 1.31 4.50 15.85
N VAL A 476 1.16 3.86 14.68
CA VAL A 476 1.16 4.58 13.40
C VAL A 476 -0.09 5.44 13.26
N LEU A 477 -1.27 4.90 13.60
CA LEU A 477 -2.53 5.61 13.46
C LEU A 477 -2.57 6.87 14.35
N LYS A 478 -2.12 6.79 15.61
CA LYS A 478 -2.08 7.94 16.52
C LYS A 478 -1.02 8.98 16.14
N ALA A 479 0.14 8.54 15.64
CA ALA A 479 1.18 9.45 15.18
C ALA A 479 0.77 10.20 13.89
N THR A 480 -0.11 9.62 13.08
CA THR A 480 -0.51 10.17 11.77
C THR A 480 -1.92 10.77 11.74
N GLN A 481 -2.53 11.01 12.91
CA GLN A 481 -3.83 11.66 13.02
C GLN A 481 -3.86 13.02 12.28
N PRO A 482 -4.86 13.28 11.41
CA PRO A 482 -4.94 14.51 10.64
C PRO A 482 -5.21 15.74 11.53
N ALA A 483 -5.93 15.57 12.64
CA ALA A 483 -6.14 16.63 13.62
C ALA A 483 -4.94 16.72 14.57
N PRO A 484 -4.16 17.82 14.57
CA PRO A 484 -2.95 17.90 15.40
C PRO A 484 -3.22 17.71 16.89
N SER A 485 -4.39 18.14 17.39
CA SER A 485 -4.79 17.98 18.79
C SER A 485 -5.05 16.53 19.22
N GLN A 486 -5.38 15.64 18.28
CA GLN A 486 -5.61 14.21 18.51
C GLN A 486 -4.37 13.36 18.23
N ARG A 487 -3.34 13.95 17.62
CA ARG A 487 -2.05 13.31 17.34
C ARG A 487 -1.28 13.08 18.63
N THR A 488 -0.47 12.02 18.64
CA THR A 488 0.55 11.80 19.69
C THR A 488 1.31 13.10 19.96
N ALA A 489 1.50 13.44 21.24
CA ALA A 489 1.88 14.78 21.64
C ALA A 489 3.29 15.17 21.19
N ASP A 490 4.24 14.25 21.33
CA ASP A 490 5.66 14.46 21.07
C ASP A 490 6.38 13.14 20.73
N ILE A 491 7.67 13.24 20.38
CA ILE A 491 8.50 12.07 20.06
C ILE A 491 8.72 11.12 21.25
N PRO A 492 8.97 11.59 22.49
CA PRO A 492 9.01 10.72 23.67
C PRO A 492 7.78 9.80 23.79
N ALA A 493 6.56 10.33 23.57
CA ALA A 493 5.35 9.53 23.62
C ALA A 493 5.27 8.48 22.50
N VAL A 494 5.80 8.78 21.29
CA VAL A 494 5.92 7.79 20.21
C VAL A 494 6.89 6.67 20.60
N LEU A 495 8.05 7.01 21.20
CA LEU A 495 9.05 6.02 21.62
C LEU A 495 8.52 5.09 22.73
N VAL A 496 7.67 5.60 23.63
CA VAL A 496 6.98 4.76 24.63
C VAL A 496 6.01 3.78 23.96
N GLN A 497 5.21 4.24 22.99
CA GLN A 497 4.32 3.36 22.23
C GLN A 497 5.12 2.32 21.43
N LEU A 498 6.28 2.70 20.90
CA LEU A 498 7.16 1.79 20.16
C LEU A 498 7.74 0.71 21.06
N ALA A 499 8.16 1.06 22.28
CA ALA A 499 8.65 0.08 23.24
C ALA A 499 7.59 -0.96 23.63
N ILE A 500 6.32 -0.54 23.76
CA ILE A 500 5.20 -1.46 23.97
C ILE A 500 5.04 -2.40 22.77
N ALA A 501 5.07 -1.85 21.55
CA ALA A 501 4.93 -2.64 20.33
C ALA A 501 6.11 -3.61 20.09
N GLU A 502 7.32 -3.24 20.50
CA GLU A 502 8.49 -4.13 20.47
C GLU A 502 8.38 -5.28 21.48
N GLN A 503 7.85 -5.01 22.68
CA GLN A 503 7.60 -6.06 23.67
C GLN A 503 6.53 -7.04 23.21
N ASP A 504 5.43 -6.51 22.63
CA ASP A 504 4.38 -7.29 21.99
C ASP A 504 4.98 -8.22 20.92
N ALA A 505 5.73 -7.65 19.97
CA ALA A 505 6.40 -8.39 18.90
C ALA A 505 7.48 -9.37 19.39
N ALA A 506 8.09 -9.14 20.56
CA ALA A 506 9.07 -10.04 21.16
C ALA A 506 8.42 -11.22 21.91
N THR A 507 7.15 -11.09 22.30
CA THR A 507 6.41 -12.15 22.99
C THR A 507 5.88 -13.20 22.00
N ASP A 508 5.78 -12.86 20.72
CA ASP A 508 5.37 -13.73 19.59
C ASP A 508 6.39 -14.85 19.24
N GLY A 509 7.43 -15.05 20.07
CA GLY A 509 8.52 -15.98 19.82
C GLY A 509 8.37 -17.40 20.39
N ASP A 510 7.40 -17.67 21.29
CA ASP A 510 7.28 -19.00 21.93
C ASP A 510 5.84 -19.50 22.17
N ASP A 511 4.81 -18.75 21.79
CA ASP A 511 3.40 -19.20 21.82
C ASP A 511 2.56 -18.33 20.88
N ALA A 512 2.62 -18.60 19.57
CA ALA A 512 1.97 -17.74 18.57
C ALA A 512 0.44 -17.82 18.72
N ASP A 513 -0.23 -16.67 18.86
CA ASP A 513 -1.69 -16.57 18.82
C ASP A 513 -2.18 -17.20 17.50
N PRO A 514 -3.04 -18.24 17.52
CA PRO A 514 -3.47 -18.91 16.31
C PRO A 514 -4.20 -17.99 15.32
N LEU A 515 -4.73 -16.85 15.76
CA LEU A 515 -5.35 -15.87 14.87
C LEU A 515 -4.33 -15.14 13.99
N ASP A 516 -3.11 -14.97 14.49
CA ASP A 516 -2.02 -14.18 13.88
C ASP A 516 -0.91 -15.06 13.29
N ALA A 517 -1.01 -16.37 13.48
CA ALA A 517 -0.05 -17.35 12.97
C ALA A 517 0.04 -17.37 11.43
N VAL A 518 1.26 -17.52 10.92
CA VAL A 518 1.56 -17.61 9.48
C VAL A 518 1.57 -19.06 8.99
N PRO A 519 1.24 -19.33 7.72
CA PRO A 519 1.38 -20.67 7.12
C PRO A 519 2.78 -21.26 7.37
N GLY A 520 2.83 -22.49 7.84
CA GLY A 520 4.05 -23.18 8.27
C GLY A 520 4.32 -23.13 9.77
N THR A 521 3.72 -22.19 10.52
CA THR A 521 3.81 -22.15 11.99
C THR A 521 3.21 -23.41 12.61
N VAL A 522 3.88 -23.93 13.64
CA VAL A 522 3.36 -25.03 14.45
C VAL A 522 2.74 -24.44 15.72
N LEU A 523 1.43 -24.56 15.85
CA LEU A 523 0.65 -24.12 17.01
C LEU A 523 0.68 -25.20 18.09
N ASP A 524 0.96 -24.83 19.33
CA ASP A 524 1.06 -25.71 20.51
C ASP A 524 1.89 -26.98 20.28
N GLY A 525 2.88 -26.94 19.39
CA GLY A 525 3.70 -28.09 19.04
C GLY A 525 2.97 -29.24 18.33
N ARG A 526 1.71 -29.05 17.90
CA ARG A 526 0.84 -30.10 17.34
C ARG A 526 0.26 -29.78 15.97
N PHE A 527 -0.24 -28.55 15.78
CA PHE A 527 -0.99 -28.22 14.57
C PHE A 527 -0.14 -27.35 13.66
N ARG A 528 0.32 -27.91 12.53
CA ARG A 528 1.01 -27.13 11.51
C ARG A 528 0.00 -26.39 10.65
N LEU A 529 0.03 -25.06 10.68
CA LEU A 529 -0.87 -24.23 9.89
C LEU A 529 -0.57 -24.38 8.39
N ILE A 530 -1.56 -24.81 7.60
CA ILE A 530 -1.46 -24.89 6.14
C ILE A 530 -1.93 -23.56 5.53
N ARG A 531 -3.15 -23.13 5.88
CA ARG A 531 -3.73 -21.86 5.40
C ARG A 531 -4.96 -21.49 6.22
N ARG A 532 -5.31 -20.21 6.24
CA ARG A 532 -6.59 -19.72 6.79
C ARG A 532 -7.74 -19.99 5.82
N LEU A 533 -8.85 -20.52 6.32
CA LEU A 533 -10.06 -20.85 5.54
C LEU A 533 -11.05 -19.67 5.47
N GLY A 534 -11.11 -18.85 6.53
CA GLY A 534 -11.99 -17.68 6.61
C GLY A 534 -12.18 -17.22 8.05
N GLN A 535 -12.71 -16.00 8.21
CA GLN A 535 -13.07 -15.42 9.51
C GLN A 535 -14.58 -15.22 9.58
N GLY A 536 -15.24 -15.89 10.52
CA GLY A 536 -16.64 -15.66 10.88
C GLY A 536 -16.78 -14.57 11.96
N SER A 537 -18.00 -14.34 12.42
CA SER A 537 -18.30 -13.42 13.54
C SER A 537 -17.85 -13.96 14.90
N THR A 538 -17.62 -15.28 14.99
CA THR A 538 -17.26 -16.02 16.21
C THR A 538 -15.83 -16.55 16.19
N ALA A 539 -15.36 -17.02 15.04
CA ALA A 539 -14.12 -17.76 15.00
C ALA A 539 -13.40 -17.62 13.67
N VAL A 540 -12.10 -17.92 13.68
CA VAL A 540 -11.30 -18.12 12.49
C VAL A 540 -11.14 -19.62 12.23
N GLY A 541 -11.45 -20.05 11.01
CA GLY A 541 -11.17 -21.41 10.56
C GLY A 541 -9.75 -21.48 9.98
N LEU A 542 -8.94 -22.38 10.51
CA LEU A 542 -7.57 -22.65 10.07
C LEU A 542 -7.51 -24.08 9.52
N LEU A 543 -7.05 -24.25 8.29
CA LEU A 543 -6.69 -25.57 7.78
C LEU A 543 -5.32 -25.92 8.35
N VAL A 544 -5.25 -26.99 9.12
CA VAL A 544 -4.03 -27.44 9.79
C VAL A 544 -3.74 -28.90 9.45
N HIS A 545 -2.47 -29.26 9.54
CA HIS A 545 -2.03 -30.64 9.57
C HIS A 545 -1.81 -31.04 11.03
N ASP A 546 -2.59 -31.99 11.54
CA ASP A 546 -2.41 -32.55 12.88
C ASP A 546 -1.23 -33.53 12.87
N GLN A 547 -0.13 -33.15 13.50
CA GLN A 547 1.09 -33.96 13.52
C GLN A 547 0.97 -35.24 14.36
N LEU A 548 -0.11 -35.39 15.14
CA LEU A 548 -0.39 -36.60 15.92
C LEU A 548 -1.28 -37.60 15.16
N ALA A 549 -1.84 -37.23 14.01
CA ALA A 549 -2.71 -38.08 13.21
C ALA A 549 -1.95 -38.71 12.02
N ASP A 550 -2.07 -40.02 11.84
CA ASP A 550 -1.45 -40.74 10.73
C ASP A 550 -2.41 -40.88 9.52
N GLY A 551 -1.93 -40.57 8.31
CA GLY A 551 -2.61 -40.86 7.03
C GLY A 551 -3.31 -39.68 6.34
N VAL A 552 -4.24 -39.97 5.42
CA VAL A 552 -5.03 -38.98 4.64
C VAL A 552 -5.99 -38.16 5.54
N ASP A 553 -6.22 -38.63 6.76
CA ASP A 553 -7.06 -37.99 7.78
C ASP A 553 -6.32 -36.93 8.64
N ALA A 554 -5.07 -36.58 8.28
CA ALA A 554 -4.25 -35.61 9.01
C ALA A 554 -4.58 -34.13 8.70
N GLU A 555 -5.35 -33.84 7.63
CA GLU A 555 -5.83 -32.48 7.35
C GLU A 555 -7.16 -32.22 8.05
N CYS A 556 -7.16 -31.28 9.00
CA CYS A 556 -8.33 -30.92 9.79
C CYS A 556 -8.51 -29.40 9.87
N VAL A 557 -9.67 -28.98 10.36
CA VAL A 557 -10.02 -27.57 10.51
C VAL A 557 -9.99 -27.21 11.99
N LEU A 558 -9.07 -26.33 12.36
CA LEU A 558 -9.00 -25.73 13.68
C LEU A 558 -9.80 -24.43 13.69
N LYS A 559 -10.95 -24.41 14.38
CA LYS A 559 -11.83 -23.25 14.50
C LYS A 559 -11.53 -22.51 15.82
N VAL A 560 -10.87 -21.35 15.76
CA VAL A 560 -10.32 -20.63 16.92
C VAL A 560 -11.16 -19.40 17.29
N ALA A 561 -11.47 -19.23 18.58
CA ALA A 561 -12.26 -18.13 19.12
C ALA A 561 -11.64 -16.74 18.90
N LEU A 562 -12.45 -15.76 18.49
CA LEU A 562 -12.04 -14.36 18.37
C LEU A 562 -11.89 -13.63 19.72
N ASP A 563 -12.75 -13.95 20.69
CA ASP A 563 -12.80 -13.35 22.01
C ASP A 563 -13.46 -14.31 23.03
N THR A 564 -13.56 -13.89 24.30
CA THR A 564 -14.14 -14.68 25.38
C THR A 564 -15.63 -15.00 25.17
N ASP A 565 -16.41 -14.08 24.60
CA ASP A 565 -17.83 -14.32 24.30
C ASP A 565 -17.99 -15.34 23.17
N ALA A 566 -17.07 -15.32 22.21
CA ALA A 566 -17.00 -16.30 21.15
C ALA A 566 -16.52 -17.66 21.63
N ALA A 567 -15.65 -17.73 22.65
CA ALA A 567 -15.25 -18.99 23.29
C ALA A 567 -16.47 -19.72 23.88
N ILE A 568 -17.38 -18.98 24.54
CA ILE A 568 -18.64 -19.54 25.04
C ILE A 568 -19.50 -20.09 23.90
N ARG A 569 -19.57 -19.36 22.77
CA ARG A 569 -20.32 -19.81 21.58
C ARG A 569 -19.69 -21.05 20.92
N LEU A 570 -18.37 -21.20 20.97
CA LEU A 570 -17.67 -22.40 20.50
C LEU A 570 -17.91 -23.61 21.41
N ASP A 571 -18.01 -23.42 22.72
CA ASP A 571 -18.41 -24.48 23.65
C ASP A 571 -19.85 -24.95 23.37
N ASP A 572 -20.77 -24.01 23.15
CA ASP A 572 -22.15 -24.29 22.75
C ASP A 572 -22.23 -25.04 21.41
N GLU A 573 -21.41 -24.65 20.43
CA GLU A 573 -21.31 -25.30 19.13
C GLU A 573 -20.77 -26.73 19.22
N ALA A 574 -19.74 -26.97 20.05
CA ALA A 574 -19.21 -28.31 20.29
C ALA A 574 -20.28 -29.25 20.87
N GLU A 575 -21.06 -28.77 21.83
CA GLU A 575 -22.13 -29.55 22.45
C GLU A 575 -23.24 -29.89 21.44
N ALA A 576 -23.56 -28.97 20.53
CA ALA A 576 -24.50 -29.23 19.44
C ALA A 576 -23.98 -30.31 18.49
N LEU A 577 -22.71 -30.21 18.06
CA LEU A 577 -22.07 -31.17 17.16
C LEU A 577 -21.97 -32.58 17.76
N LEU A 578 -21.73 -32.71 19.07
CA LEU A 578 -21.69 -34.01 19.76
C LEU A 578 -23.01 -34.80 19.71
N ARG A 579 -24.14 -34.12 19.47
CA ARG A 579 -25.47 -34.75 19.36
C ARG A 579 -25.82 -35.13 17.91
N LEU A 580 -24.97 -34.76 16.95
CA LEU A 580 -25.21 -34.95 15.52
C LEU A 580 -24.29 -36.05 14.98
N ASP A 581 -24.88 -37.19 14.62
CA ASP A 581 -24.18 -38.26 13.90
C ASP A 581 -24.80 -38.42 12.51
N SER A 582 -24.23 -37.73 11.52
CA SER A 582 -24.66 -37.80 10.13
C SER A 582 -23.47 -37.60 9.19
N PRO A 583 -23.37 -38.35 8.08
CA PRO A 583 -22.34 -38.13 7.06
C PRO A 583 -22.49 -36.80 6.29
N ARG A 584 -23.61 -36.08 6.50
CA ARG A 584 -23.92 -34.78 5.89
C ARG A 584 -23.70 -33.59 6.82
N VAL A 585 -23.15 -33.82 8.00
CA VAL A 585 -22.77 -32.78 8.97
C VAL A 585 -21.29 -32.95 9.31
N VAL A 586 -20.57 -31.84 9.53
CA VAL A 586 -19.17 -31.86 9.93
C VAL A 586 -18.99 -32.58 11.27
N LYS A 587 -17.94 -33.40 11.39
CA LYS A 587 -17.64 -34.11 12.64
C LYS A 587 -16.66 -33.34 13.50
N LEU A 588 -16.93 -33.34 14.81
CA LEU A 588 -15.97 -32.94 15.82
C LEU A 588 -14.97 -34.09 16.02
N LEU A 589 -13.67 -33.81 15.88
CA LEU A 589 -12.61 -34.82 15.99
C LEU A 589 -12.19 -35.09 17.43
N GLU A 590 -12.47 -34.15 18.35
CA GLU A 590 -12.22 -34.29 19.78
C GLU A 590 -13.44 -33.94 20.61
N ASP A 591 -13.80 -34.81 21.56
CA ASP A 591 -15.01 -34.67 22.38
C ASP A 591 -15.05 -33.41 23.27
N ARG A 592 -13.95 -32.66 23.34
CA ARG A 592 -13.85 -31.42 24.11
C ARG A 592 -13.16 -30.34 23.28
N PRO A 593 -13.60 -29.07 23.40
CA PRO A 593 -12.88 -27.96 22.81
C PRO A 593 -11.47 -27.83 23.41
N LEU A 594 -10.50 -27.54 22.55
CA LEU A 594 -9.09 -27.39 22.84
C LEU A 594 -8.78 -25.98 23.34
N VAL A 595 -7.58 -25.81 23.88
CA VAL A 595 -6.94 -24.51 24.04
C VAL A 595 -5.69 -24.55 23.17
N VAL A 596 -5.56 -23.60 22.24
CA VAL A 596 -4.41 -23.47 21.34
C VAL A 596 -3.95 -22.02 21.38
N GLY A 597 -2.67 -21.75 21.69
CA GLY A 597 -2.10 -20.42 21.90
C GLY A 597 -2.98 -19.53 22.79
N GLY A 598 -3.44 -20.08 23.92
CA GLY A 598 -4.29 -19.39 24.90
C GLY A 598 -5.77 -19.19 24.49
N ARG A 599 -6.20 -19.62 23.30
CA ARG A 599 -7.57 -19.44 22.80
C ARG A 599 -8.36 -20.74 22.73
N ARG A 600 -9.67 -20.63 22.97
CA ARG A 600 -10.59 -21.77 22.80
C ARG A 600 -10.69 -22.15 21.32
N ALA A 601 -10.56 -23.44 21.01
CA ALA A 601 -10.63 -23.93 19.63
C ALA A 601 -11.41 -25.24 19.49
N LEU A 602 -12.00 -25.48 18.32
CA LEU A 602 -12.61 -26.77 17.94
C LEU A 602 -11.80 -27.43 16.84
N LEU A 603 -11.55 -28.72 16.97
CA LEU A 603 -10.92 -29.54 15.94
C LEU A 603 -12.01 -30.28 15.15
N LEU A 604 -12.19 -29.91 13.89
CA LEU A 604 -13.26 -30.38 13.02
C LEU A 604 -12.70 -31.14 11.81
N GLU A 605 -13.46 -32.10 11.31
CA GLU A 605 -13.18 -32.72 10.02
C GLU A 605 -13.27 -31.68 8.89
N SER A 606 -12.44 -31.80 7.85
CA SER A 606 -12.57 -30.97 6.66
C SER A 606 -13.90 -31.23 5.93
N ALA A 607 -14.69 -30.18 5.73
CA ALA A 607 -15.93 -30.22 4.94
C ALA A 607 -15.68 -30.27 3.42
N GLY A 608 -14.41 -30.28 3.00
CA GLY A 608 -13.99 -30.29 1.60
C GLY A 608 -13.16 -29.05 1.22
N SER A 609 -12.57 -29.07 0.02
CA SER A 609 -11.68 -27.99 -0.45
C SER A 609 -12.42 -26.75 -0.96
N GLN A 610 -13.73 -26.84 -1.20
CA GLN A 610 -14.57 -25.78 -1.76
C GLN A 610 -15.93 -25.73 -1.06
N THR A 611 -16.54 -24.55 -0.99
CA THR A 611 -17.93 -24.38 -0.55
C THR A 611 -18.91 -24.45 -1.72
N LEU A 612 -20.20 -24.60 -1.46
CA LEU A 612 -21.23 -24.52 -2.49
C LEU A 612 -21.24 -23.12 -3.15
N THR A 613 -20.94 -22.06 -2.41
CA THR A 613 -20.74 -20.71 -2.98
C THR A 613 -19.66 -20.71 -4.08
N ASP A 614 -18.53 -21.40 -3.86
CA ASP A 614 -17.46 -21.49 -4.87
C ASP A 614 -17.90 -22.26 -6.12
N VAL A 615 -18.69 -23.31 -5.94
CA VAL A 615 -19.26 -24.08 -7.05
C VAL A 615 -20.25 -23.24 -7.85
N LEU A 616 -21.13 -22.48 -7.20
CA LEU A 616 -22.13 -21.64 -7.86
C LEU A 616 -21.50 -20.40 -8.53
N ARG A 617 -20.39 -19.87 -8.01
CA ARG A 617 -19.63 -18.79 -8.67
C ARG A 617 -18.97 -19.25 -9.96
N THR A 618 -18.50 -20.49 -10.01
CA THR A 618 -17.80 -21.05 -11.19
C THR A 618 -18.76 -21.64 -12.23
N ARG A 619 -20.02 -21.87 -11.87
CA ARG A 619 -21.05 -22.46 -12.75
C ARG A 619 -22.34 -21.66 -12.68
N THR A 620 -22.80 -21.14 -13.82
CA THR A 620 -24.05 -20.37 -13.90
C THR A 620 -25.31 -21.12 -13.46
N ARG A 621 -25.31 -22.46 -13.43
CA ARG A 621 -26.33 -23.32 -12.78
C ARG A 621 -25.78 -24.75 -12.61
N LEU A 622 -26.30 -25.51 -11.63
CA LEU A 622 -25.94 -26.92 -11.48
C LEU A 622 -26.63 -27.79 -12.55
N SER A 623 -26.00 -28.92 -12.92
CA SER A 623 -26.67 -29.96 -13.70
C SER A 623 -27.80 -30.58 -12.86
N LEU A 624 -28.82 -31.14 -13.52
CA LEU A 624 -29.95 -31.77 -12.80
C LEU A 624 -29.48 -32.89 -11.85
N ASP A 625 -28.53 -33.72 -12.28
CA ASP A 625 -27.93 -34.77 -11.44
C ASP A 625 -27.23 -34.20 -10.19
N LEU A 626 -26.47 -33.12 -10.35
CA LEU A 626 -25.76 -32.50 -9.24
C LEU A 626 -26.72 -31.74 -8.31
N LEU A 627 -27.75 -31.11 -8.86
CA LEU A 627 -28.83 -30.46 -8.12
C LEU A 627 -29.63 -31.47 -7.30
N GLU A 628 -30.00 -32.61 -7.89
CA GLU A 628 -30.70 -33.70 -7.18
C GLU A 628 -29.84 -34.25 -6.05
N ARG A 629 -28.55 -34.50 -6.31
CA ARG A 629 -27.61 -35.01 -5.30
C ARG A 629 -27.37 -34.01 -4.17
N PHE A 630 -26.98 -32.79 -4.49
CA PHE A 630 -26.73 -31.75 -3.49
C PHE A 630 -28.01 -31.36 -2.74
N GLY A 631 -29.16 -31.36 -3.43
CA GLY A 631 -30.45 -31.16 -2.79
C GLY A 631 -30.81 -32.27 -1.81
N THR A 632 -30.56 -33.53 -2.17
CA THR A 632 -30.73 -34.68 -1.27
C THR A 632 -29.81 -34.56 -0.07
N ASP A 633 -28.52 -34.27 -0.29
CA ASP A 633 -27.53 -34.12 0.79
C ASP A 633 -27.91 -32.99 1.77
N LEU A 634 -28.42 -31.86 1.27
CA LEU A 634 -28.92 -30.74 2.09
C LEU A 634 -30.15 -31.15 2.93
N LEU A 635 -31.10 -31.85 2.33
CA LEU A 635 -32.30 -32.32 3.03
C LEU A 635 -31.96 -33.39 4.07
N ASP A 636 -30.99 -34.26 3.80
CA ASP A 636 -30.50 -35.25 4.76
C ASP A 636 -29.80 -34.58 5.96
N ALA A 637 -29.02 -33.51 5.72
CA ALA A 637 -28.44 -32.70 6.79
C ALA A 637 -29.54 -32.05 7.65
N LEU A 638 -30.59 -31.50 7.02
CA LEU A 638 -31.76 -30.94 7.71
C LEU A 638 -32.48 -31.96 8.59
N VAL A 639 -32.69 -33.18 8.08
CA VAL A 639 -33.30 -34.26 8.85
C VAL A 639 -32.43 -34.64 10.07
N ALA A 640 -31.11 -34.63 9.93
CA ALA A 640 -30.20 -34.91 11.03
C ALA A 640 -30.30 -33.86 12.15
N VAL A 641 -30.30 -32.56 11.80
CA VAL A 641 -30.39 -31.49 12.79
C VAL A 641 -31.77 -31.41 13.45
N ASP A 642 -32.85 -31.65 12.68
CA ASP A 642 -34.23 -31.68 13.21
C ASP A 642 -34.43 -32.85 14.19
N LYS A 643 -33.90 -34.04 13.88
CA LYS A 643 -33.94 -35.20 14.80
C LYS A 643 -33.19 -34.95 16.12
N ALA A 644 -32.12 -34.16 16.07
CA ALA A 644 -31.36 -33.78 17.26
C ALA A 644 -32.00 -32.60 18.03
N GLY A 645 -33.07 -31.99 17.50
CA GLY A 645 -33.71 -30.82 18.08
C GLY A 645 -32.81 -29.57 18.05
N ILE A 646 -31.97 -29.46 17.02
CA ILE A 646 -31.01 -28.36 16.85
C ILE A 646 -31.44 -27.52 15.65
N ASP A 647 -31.66 -26.23 15.88
CA ASP A 647 -31.84 -25.23 14.82
C ASP A 647 -30.46 -24.69 14.40
N HIS A 648 -30.08 -24.75 13.13
CA HIS A 648 -28.81 -24.24 12.63
C HIS A 648 -28.81 -22.71 12.45
N ARG A 649 -29.92 -22.14 11.98
CA ARG A 649 -30.23 -20.70 11.81
C ARG A 649 -29.43 -19.92 10.78
N ASP A 650 -28.50 -20.56 10.09
CA ASP A 650 -27.65 -19.91 9.09
C ASP A 650 -27.34 -20.84 7.91
N ILE A 651 -28.36 -21.56 7.43
CA ILE A 651 -28.24 -22.40 6.24
C ILE A 651 -28.10 -21.52 5.00
N LYS A 652 -26.92 -21.56 4.39
CA LYS A 652 -26.57 -20.80 3.18
C LYS A 652 -25.45 -21.52 2.40
N PRO A 653 -25.21 -21.19 1.13
CA PRO A 653 -24.21 -21.89 0.30
C PRO A 653 -22.78 -21.83 0.86
N SER A 654 -22.43 -20.78 1.61
CA SER A 654 -21.09 -20.64 2.19
C SER A 654 -20.85 -21.55 3.40
N ASN A 655 -21.90 -22.13 3.98
CA ASN A 655 -21.87 -23.04 5.14
C ASN A 655 -22.07 -24.50 4.70
N LEU A 656 -22.02 -24.77 3.40
CA LEU A 656 -22.13 -26.10 2.79
C LEU A 656 -20.83 -26.42 2.06
N GLY A 657 -20.07 -27.38 2.57
CA GLY A 657 -18.80 -27.83 2.02
C GLY A 657 -19.01 -28.94 1.00
N VAL A 658 -18.16 -28.99 -0.03
CA VAL A 658 -18.22 -30.01 -1.08
C VAL A 658 -17.09 -31.01 -0.91
N ARG A 659 -17.43 -32.23 -0.50
CA ARG A 659 -16.49 -33.32 -0.22
C ARG A 659 -16.66 -34.48 -1.19
N GLU A 660 -15.56 -35.08 -1.63
CA GLU A 660 -15.59 -36.30 -2.45
C GLU A 660 -15.82 -37.53 -1.57
N GLY A 661 -16.76 -38.39 -1.97
CA GLY A 661 -17.04 -39.64 -1.27
C GLY A 661 -15.89 -40.63 -1.40
N ARG A 662 -15.49 -41.26 -0.27
CA ARG A 662 -14.35 -42.20 -0.19
C ARG A 662 -14.44 -43.42 -1.12
N GLY A 663 -15.63 -43.75 -1.65
CA GLY A 663 -15.85 -44.93 -2.50
C GLY A 663 -16.21 -44.68 -3.97
N ASP A 664 -16.77 -43.51 -4.31
CA ASP A 664 -17.36 -43.25 -5.65
C ASP A 664 -16.81 -41.99 -6.31
N ARG A 665 -15.92 -41.23 -5.63
CA ARG A 665 -15.47 -39.88 -6.05
C ARG A 665 -16.61 -38.89 -6.31
N ALA A 666 -17.86 -39.27 -6.02
CA ALA A 666 -19.02 -38.41 -6.11
C ALA A 666 -18.88 -37.27 -5.10
N LYS A 667 -19.17 -36.05 -5.55
CA LYS A 667 -19.20 -34.87 -4.68
C LYS A 667 -20.50 -34.89 -3.87
N HIS A 668 -20.38 -34.65 -2.57
CA HIS A 668 -21.47 -34.56 -1.62
C HIS A 668 -21.39 -33.27 -0.80
N LEU A 669 -22.55 -32.77 -0.36
CA LEU A 669 -22.60 -31.64 0.57
C LEU A 669 -22.42 -32.08 2.03
N VAL A 670 -21.71 -31.26 2.78
CA VAL A 670 -21.53 -31.37 4.23
C VAL A 670 -21.84 -30.02 4.87
N LEU A 671 -22.82 -29.99 5.78
CA LEU A 671 -23.19 -28.81 6.54
C LEU A 671 -22.18 -28.55 7.66
N PHE A 672 -21.71 -27.30 7.77
CA PHE A 672 -20.78 -26.85 8.80
C PHE A 672 -21.16 -25.46 9.32
N ASP A 673 -20.52 -25.05 10.44
CA ASP A 673 -20.75 -23.77 11.15
C ASP A 673 -22.06 -23.67 11.94
N PHE A 674 -22.06 -24.23 13.16
CA PHE A 674 -23.20 -24.31 14.06
C PHE A 674 -23.23 -23.18 15.11
N SER A 675 -22.61 -22.04 14.79
CA SER A 675 -22.36 -20.94 15.72
C SER A 675 -23.61 -20.18 16.21
N LEU A 676 -24.76 -20.34 15.56
CA LEU A 676 -26.04 -19.72 15.96
C LEU A 676 -27.03 -20.68 16.66
N THR A 677 -26.64 -21.93 16.91
CA THR A 677 -27.55 -22.98 17.41
C THR A 677 -28.20 -22.68 18.77
N ARG A 678 -27.49 -21.95 19.65
CA ARG A 678 -27.98 -21.57 20.99
C ARG A 678 -28.63 -20.18 21.07
N ALA A 679 -28.84 -19.51 19.94
CA ALA A 679 -29.59 -18.26 19.95
C ALA A 679 -31.00 -18.48 20.55
N ALA A 680 -31.51 -17.53 21.33
CA ALA A 680 -32.85 -17.63 21.89
C ALA A 680 -33.89 -17.75 20.76
N ALA A 681 -34.96 -18.53 20.94
CA ALA A 681 -36.01 -18.64 19.91
C ALA A 681 -36.65 -17.27 19.57
N SER A 682 -36.59 -16.31 20.49
CA SER A 682 -37.03 -14.93 20.30
C SER A 682 -36.08 -14.05 19.48
N ALA A 683 -34.87 -14.54 19.16
CA ALA A 683 -33.88 -13.82 18.35
C ALA A 683 -34.21 -13.99 16.85
N THR A 684 -35.36 -13.47 16.42
CA THR A 684 -35.93 -13.67 15.09
C THR A 684 -35.16 -13.01 13.94
N GLN A 685 -34.18 -12.17 14.25
CA GLN A 685 -33.29 -11.52 13.28
C GLN A 685 -31.91 -12.18 13.17
N ALA A 686 -31.65 -13.28 13.89
CA ALA A 686 -30.39 -14.01 13.81
C ALA A 686 -30.36 -14.89 12.54
N GLY A 687 -29.49 -14.55 11.58
CA GLY A 687 -29.26 -15.28 10.33
C GLY A 687 -28.81 -14.35 9.19
N THR A 688 -28.54 -14.90 8.01
CA THR A 688 -28.04 -14.13 6.84
C THR A 688 -29.14 -13.90 5.81
N PRO A 689 -29.59 -12.66 5.52
CA PRO A 689 -30.41 -12.37 4.35
C PRO A 689 -29.66 -12.70 3.03
N PRO A 690 -30.32 -13.21 1.97
CA PRO A 690 -31.77 -13.42 1.81
C PRO A 690 -32.29 -14.77 2.34
N TYR A 691 -31.44 -15.58 2.98
CA TYR A 691 -31.81 -16.92 3.51
C TYR A 691 -32.64 -16.85 4.79
N LEU A 692 -32.58 -15.71 5.51
CA LEU A 692 -33.40 -15.46 6.69
C LEU A 692 -34.89 -15.44 6.32
N ASP A 693 -35.69 -16.21 7.05
CA ASP A 693 -37.12 -16.33 6.80
C ASP A 693 -37.85 -15.00 7.12
N PRO A 694 -38.44 -14.33 6.12
CA PRO A 694 -39.05 -13.01 6.30
C PRO A 694 -40.31 -13.05 7.16
N PHE A 695 -40.89 -14.23 7.41
CA PHE A 695 -42.06 -14.39 8.25
C PHE A 695 -41.73 -14.45 9.75
N LEU A 696 -40.45 -14.42 10.14
CA LEU A 696 -40.00 -14.33 11.54
C LEU A 696 -40.18 -12.93 12.14
N VAL A 697 -40.53 -11.94 11.33
CA VAL A 697 -40.85 -10.58 11.78
C VAL A 697 -42.31 -10.29 11.46
N GLY A 698 -43.13 -10.08 12.49
CA GLY A 698 -44.54 -9.68 12.37
C GLY A 698 -45.54 -10.83 12.22
N THR A 699 -45.24 -11.89 11.46
CA THR A 699 -46.16 -13.04 11.27
C THR A 699 -45.91 -14.15 12.30
N ARG A 700 -44.65 -14.45 12.58
CA ARG A 700 -44.18 -15.30 13.67
C ARG A 700 -43.22 -14.50 14.53
N ASP A 701 -43.14 -14.82 15.82
CA ASP A 701 -42.30 -14.16 16.81
C ASP A 701 -41.27 -15.12 17.44
N ARG A 702 -41.17 -16.34 16.92
CA ARG A 702 -40.24 -17.37 17.35
C ARG A 702 -39.66 -18.12 16.17
N TYR A 703 -38.37 -18.42 16.26
CA TYR A 703 -37.68 -19.34 15.36
C TYR A 703 -38.25 -20.76 15.51
N ASP A 704 -38.49 -21.44 14.39
CA ASP A 704 -39.02 -22.80 14.32
C ASP A 704 -38.40 -23.57 13.14
N SER A 705 -38.68 -24.88 13.02
CA SER A 705 -38.17 -25.70 11.92
C SER A 705 -38.68 -25.29 10.53
N ALA A 706 -39.73 -24.46 10.43
CA ALA A 706 -40.16 -23.94 9.14
C ALA A 706 -39.20 -22.85 8.62
N ALA A 707 -38.50 -22.13 9.49
CA ALA A 707 -37.44 -21.20 9.09
C ALA A 707 -36.23 -21.92 8.47
N GLU A 708 -35.83 -23.07 9.00
CA GLU A 708 -34.77 -23.92 8.39
C GLU A 708 -35.18 -24.42 7.00
N ARG A 709 -36.43 -24.86 6.86
CA ARG A 709 -36.98 -25.28 5.56
C ARG A 709 -37.03 -24.14 4.56
N TYR A 710 -37.33 -22.92 5.01
CA TYR A 710 -37.28 -21.74 4.16
C TYR A 710 -35.86 -21.48 3.66
N ALA A 711 -34.86 -21.43 4.56
CA ALA A 711 -33.47 -21.23 4.20
C ALA A 711 -32.97 -22.28 3.20
N ALA A 712 -33.26 -23.56 3.44
CA ALA A 712 -32.93 -24.63 2.51
C ALA A 712 -33.63 -24.48 1.14
N SER A 713 -34.89 -24.01 1.12
CA SER A 713 -35.60 -23.74 -0.14
C SER A 713 -34.96 -22.62 -0.95
N VAL A 714 -34.46 -21.57 -0.28
CA VAL A 714 -33.70 -20.49 -0.91
C VAL A 714 -32.40 -21.03 -1.52
N VAL A 715 -31.67 -21.86 -0.79
CA VAL A 715 -30.45 -22.51 -1.30
C VAL A 715 -30.74 -23.41 -2.50
N LEU A 716 -31.81 -24.22 -2.47
CA LEU A 716 -32.22 -25.06 -3.60
C LEU A 716 -32.59 -24.21 -4.83
N PHE A 717 -33.29 -23.10 -4.64
CA PHE A 717 -33.61 -22.16 -5.71
C PHE A 717 -32.34 -21.60 -6.34
N GLU A 718 -31.37 -21.20 -5.53
CA GLU A 718 -30.10 -20.66 -6.01
C GLU A 718 -29.27 -21.72 -6.73
N MET A 719 -29.23 -22.97 -6.24
CA MET A 719 -28.58 -24.08 -6.94
C MET A 719 -29.18 -24.32 -8.33
N ALA A 720 -30.51 -24.20 -8.45
CA ALA A 720 -31.23 -24.44 -9.70
C ALA A 720 -31.12 -23.28 -10.71
N THR A 721 -31.05 -22.04 -10.21
CA THR A 721 -31.14 -20.82 -11.05
C THR A 721 -29.82 -20.06 -11.18
N GLY A 722 -28.83 -20.39 -10.34
CA GLY A 722 -27.55 -19.70 -10.22
C GLY A 722 -27.63 -18.32 -9.55
N ASN A 723 -28.81 -17.90 -9.07
CA ASN A 723 -29.01 -16.59 -8.46
C ASN A 723 -29.87 -16.72 -7.20
N ALA A 724 -29.52 -15.99 -6.14
CA ALA A 724 -30.37 -15.88 -4.97
C ALA A 724 -31.70 -15.16 -5.31
N PRO A 725 -32.82 -15.46 -4.63
CA PRO A 725 -34.08 -14.78 -4.87
C PRO A 725 -33.97 -13.30 -4.51
N VAL A 726 -34.40 -12.43 -5.43
CA VAL A 726 -34.44 -10.97 -5.23
C VAL A 726 -35.86 -10.55 -4.86
N TYR A 727 -36.00 -9.86 -3.73
CA TYR A 727 -37.26 -9.27 -3.29
C TYR A 727 -37.29 -7.77 -3.61
N GLY A 728 -38.37 -7.30 -4.24
CA GLY A 728 -38.51 -5.88 -4.59
C GLY A 728 -37.42 -5.39 -5.55
N ASP A 729 -36.70 -4.34 -5.16
CA ASP A 729 -35.58 -3.71 -5.86
C ASP A 729 -34.19 -4.22 -5.38
N GLY A 730 -34.17 -5.23 -4.50
CA GLY A 730 -32.95 -5.74 -3.89
C GLY A 730 -32.36 -4.86 -2.78
N GLN A 731 -33.04 -3.77 -2.40
CA GLN A 731 -32.66 -2.87 -1.28
C GLN A 731 -33.73 -2.85 -0.17
N ALA A 732 -34.97 -3.22 -0.48
CA ALA A 732 -36.06 -3.31 0.49
C ALA A 732 -36.02 -4.60 1.33
N ASP A 733 -36.36 -4.49 2.62
CA ASP A 733 -36.58 -5.63 3.50
C ASP A 733 -37.72 -6.51 2.92
N PRO A 734 -37.51 -7.81 2.65
CA PRO A 734 -38.53 -8.69 2.11
C PRO A 734 -39.84 -8.71 2.90
N ALA A 735 -39.81 -8.46 4.22
CA ALA A 735 -40.99 -8.37 5.07
C ALA A 735 -41.81 -7.08 4.83
N THR A 736 -41.20 -6.06 4.20
CA THR A 736 -41.81 -4.76 3.90
C THR A 736 -42.31 -4.64 2.47
N VAL A 737 -41.95 -5.60 1.60
CA VAL A 737 -42.46 -5.67 0.24
C VAL A 737 -43.81 -6.40 0.28
N PRO A 738 -44.95 -5.74 0.01
CA PRO A 738 -46.22 -6.46 -0.11
C PRO A 738 -46.05 -7.54 -1.16
N THR A 739 -46.55 -8.77 -0.90
CA THR A 739 -46.48 -9.94 -1.78
C THR A 739 -47.05 -9.60 -3.17
N ARG A 740 -46.23 -8.96 -3.99
CA ARG A 740 -46.58 -8.61 -5.34
C ARG A 740 -46.30 -9.86 -6.12
N ARG A 741 -47.38 -10.63 -6.32
CA ARG A 741 -47.51 -11.69 -7.32
C ARG A 741 -46.50 -11.41 -8.44
N THR A 742 -45.43 -12.19 -8.52
CA THR A 742 -44.68 -12.41 -9.76
C THR A 742 -45.59 -13.19 -10.70
N SER A 743 -46.69 -12.56 -11.12
CA SER A 743 -47.35 -12.85 -12.37
C SER A 743 -46.72 -11.96 -13.42
N SER A 744 -45.53 -12.39 -13.86
CA SER A 744 -45.29 -12.45 -15.30
C SER A 744 -44.27 -13.56 -15.57
N ARG A 745 -44.79 -14.68 -16.08
CA ARG A 745 -44.10 -15.80 -16.75
C ARG A 745 -43.48 -16.92 -15.91
N ILE A 746 -44.23 -17.45 -14.95
CA ILE A 746 -44.35 -18.92 -14.83
C ILE A 746 -45.83 -19.26 -15.03
N CYS A 747 -46.10 -19.89 -16.16
CA CYS A 747 -47.36 -20.50 -16.63
C CYS A 747 -48.60 -20.32 -15.73
N SER A 748 -49.44 -19.35 -16.07
CA SER A 748 -50.88 -19.46 -15.83
C SER A 748 -51.45 -20.51 -16.77
N THR A 749 -51.46 -21.76 -16.35
CA THR A 749 -52.46 -22.74 -16.81
C THR A 749 -53.16 -23.27 -15.57
N GLN A 750 -54.18 -22.53 -15.10
CA GLN A 750 -55.26 -23.22 -14.40
C GLN A 750 -55.98 -24.10 -15.42
N PRO A 751 -56.32 -25.36 -15.07
CA PRO A 751 -56.95 -26.27 -16.00
C PRO A 751 -58.38 -25.80 -16.27
N SER A 752 -58.69 -25.52 -17.54
CA SER A 752 -60.07 -25.47 -18.00
C SER A 752 -60.64 -26.91 -17.97
N PRO A 753 -61.89 -27.11 -17.53
CA PRO A 753 -62.42 -28.44 -17.26
C PRO A 753 -63.01 -29.06 -18.52
N GLU A 754 -62.22 -29.39 -19.55
CA GLU A 754 -62.75 -30.07 -20.73
C GLU A 754 -61.84 -31.20 -21.24
N ARG A 755 -62.30 -32.43 -20.97
CA ARG A 755 -62.13 -33.70 -21.73
C ARG A 755 -60.75 -34.00 -22.31
N CYS A 756 -60.00 -34.81 -21.57
CA CYS A 756 -58.90 -35.61 -22.12
C CYS A 756 -59.48 -36.86 -22.84
N PRO A 757 -59.19 -37.12 -24.13
CA PRO A 757 -59.36 -38.44 -24.72
C PRO A 757 -58.15 -39.32 -24.36
N PRO A 758 -58.31 -40.65 -24.25
CA PRO A 758 -57.26 -41.53 -23.73
C PRO A 758 -56.29 -41.95 -24.84
N SER A 759 -54.98 -41.84 -24.62
CA SER A 759 -53.98 -42.70 -25.27
C SER A 759 -52.69 -42.65 -24.45
N SER A 760 -52.47 -43.68 -23.62
CA SER A 760 -51.56 -44.81 -23.87
C SER A 760 -50.15 -44.58 -23.35
N VAL A 761 -49.96 -44.92 -22.07
CA VAL A 761 -48.64 -45.18 -21.47
C VAL A 761 -48.22 -46.60 -21.87
N PRO A 762 -46.99 -46.85 -22.36
CA PRO A 762 -46.46 -48.20 -22.41
C PRO A 762 -46.00 -48.64 -21.01
N ARG A 763 -46.51 -49.78 -20.55
CA ARG A 763 -46.08 -50.47 -19.33
C ARG A 763 -44.67 -51.05 -19.49
N LEU A 764 -43.93 -51.11 -18.38
CA LEU A 764 -43.03 -52.23 -18.08
C LEU A 764 -43.66 -53.11 -16.98
N PRO A 765 -43.46 -54.44 -17.00
CA PRO A 765 -44.23 -55.41 -16.21
C PRO A 765 -43.56 -55.75 -14.86
N GLY A 766 -44.38 -56.06 -13.84
CA GLY A 766 -43.93 -56.66 -12.57
C GLY A 766 -44.80 -56.34 -11.36
N THR A 767 -45.85 -57.14 -11.16
CA THR A 767 -46.80 -57.24 -10.02
C THR A 767 -46.18 -57.56 -8.64
N PRO A 768 -46.94 -57.58 -7.50
CA PRO A 768 -48.31 -57.13 -7.23
C PRO A 768 -48.50 -56.24 -5.97
N ARG A 769 -49.72 -55.67 -5.87
CA ARG A 769 -50.31 -54.92 -4.75
C ARG A 769 -50.81 -55.80 -3.61
N LEU A 770 -50.94 -55.19 -2.42
CA LEU A 770 -52.04 -55.38 -1.44
C LEU A 770 -52.32 -53.98 -0.83
N ALA A 771 -53.38 -53.26 -1.18
CA ALA A 771 -54.80 -53.39 -0.82
C ALA A 771 -55.16 -52.84 0.59
N THR A 772 -55.86 -51.68 0.57
CA THR A 772 -57.02 -51.25 1.41
C THR A 772 -56.81 -51.16 2.95
N THR A 773 -57.22 -50.11 3.67
CA THR A 773 -58.60 -49.58 3.83
C THR A 773 -58.61 -48.20 4.53
N GLN A 774 -59.56 -47.37 4.09
CA GLN A 774 -60.12 -46.12 4.68
C GLN A 774 -60.98 -46.42 5.96
N PRO A 775 -61.72 -45.48 6.63
CA PRO A 775 -61.73 -43.99 6.65
C PRO A 775 -62.16 -43.28 8.01
N LYS A 776 -62.37 -41.93 7.96
CA LYS A 776 -63.35 -41.05 8.71
C LYS A 776 -63.06 -40.69 10.19
N SER A 777 -63.40 -39.52 10.79
CA SER A 777 -64.08 -38.25 10.41
C SER A 777 -64.22 -37.27 11.63
N CYS A 778 -64.34 -35.94 11.37
CA CYS A 778 -65.08 -34.87 12.13
C CYS A 778 -64.65 -34.49 13.59
N GLY A 779 -64.75 -33.27 14.13
CA GLY A 779 -65.36 -31.98 13.76
C GLY A 779 -65.07 -30.86 14.82
N ARG A 780 -65.48 -29.62 14.50
CA ARG A 780 -65.37 -28.27 15.18
C ARG A 780 -66.47 -28.05 16.29
N PRO A 781 -66.78 -26.83 16.86
CA PRO A 781 -66.13 -25.48 17.04
C PRO A 781 -66.44 -24.71 18.41
N GLY A 782 -65.95 -23.44 18.55
CA GLY A 782 -66.69 -22.26 19.15
C GLY A 782 -66.24 -21.75 20.55
N TRP A 783 -65.70 -20.53 20.78
CA TRP A 783 -66.16 -19.10 20.77
C TRP A 783 -66.73 -18.50 22.10
N ARG A 784 -66.19 -17.31 22.46
CA ARG A 784 -66.74 -16.11 23.18
C ARG A 784 -66.55 -15.86 24.70
N SER A 785 -66.57 -14.54 24.96
CA SER A 785 -66.09 -13.69 26.07
C SER A 785 -67.19 -13.05 26.93
N SER A 786 -66.89 -12.50 28.14
CA SER A 786 -67.10 -11.07 28.55
C SER A 786 -67.13 -10.77 30.09
N ARG A 787 -66.57 -9.59 30.47
CA ARG A 787 -66.97 -8.54 31.49
C ARG A 787 -67.19 -8.95 32.99
N THR A 788 -67.07 -8.16 34.08
CA THR A 788 -67.07 -6.69 34.40
C THR A 788 -66.62 -6.40 35.87
N MET A 789 -66.39 -5.12 36.21
CA MET A 789 -65.94 -4.44 37.46
C MET A 789 -66.72 -4.61 38.79
N ARG A 790 -66.05 -4.33 39.95
CA ARG A 790 -66.39 -3.30 41.00
C ARG A 790 -65.37 -3.22 42.18
N ARG A 791 -65.26 -2.02 42.79
CA ARG A 791 -64.54 -1.60 44.05
C ARG A 791 -65.60 -1.36 45.18
N PRO A 792 -65.34 -0.91 46.46
CA PRO A 792 -64.11 -0.50 47.19
C PRO A 792 -64.03 -0.83 48.74
N SER A 793 -62.92 -0.41 49.40
CA SER A 793 -62.84 0.33 50.70
C SER A 793 -62.23 -0.28 52.00
N ARG A 794 -61.34 0.55 52.61
CA ARG A 794 -60.97 0.82 54.04
C ARG A 794 -60.07 -0.11 54.90
N THR A 795 -59.05 0.53 55.52
CA THR A 795 -58.06 0.15 56.57
C THR A 795 -58.58 0.39 58.02
N PRO A 796 -57.95 -0.09 59.14
CA PRO A 796 -56.82 0.62 59.83
C PRO A 796 -55.85 -0.17 60.79
N ARG A 797 -54.65 0.41 61.07
CA ARG A 797 -53.78 0.40 62.31
C ARG A 797 -53.21 -0.97 62.84
N THR A 798 -52.06 -1.16 63.52
CA THR A 798 -51.14 -0.39 64.43
C THR A 798 -49.70 -0.99 64.55
N LYS A 799 -48.69 -0.13 64.80
CA LYS A 799 -47.47 -0.16 65.68
C LYS A 799 -46.72 -1.48 66.05
N ASN A 800 -45.38 -1.49 65.89
CA ASN A 800 -44.37 -1.26 66.97
C ASN A 800 -42.91 -1.43 66.46
N SER A 801 -41.99 -0.65 67.03
CA SER A 801 -40.53 -0.64 66.83
C SER A 801 -39.78 -1.33 67.99
N PRO A 802 -38.46 -1.58 67.89
CA PRO A 802 -37.54 -0.70 68.62
C PRO A 802 -36.22 -0.35 67.91
N ARG A 803 -35.61 0.71 68.45
CA ARG A 803 -34.36 1.40 68.11
C ARG A 803 -33.08 0.67 68.60
N ARG A 804 -31.95 0.95 67.92
CA ARG A 804 -30.68 1.53 68.45
C ARG A 804 -29.83 1.94 67.22
N ARG A 805 -29.64 3.23 66.87
CA ARG A 805 -28.61 4.23 67.31
C ARG A 805 -27.22 3.61 67.48
N ARG A 806 -26.08 4.17 67.08
CA ARG A 806 -25.50 5.41 66.48
C ARG A 806 -24.01 4.98 66.22
N SER A 807 -23.15 5.52 65.35
CA SER A 807 -22.69 6.91 65.17
C SER A 807 -21.64 6.99 64.05
N ARG A 808 -21.55 8.16 63.42
CA ARG A 808 -20.47 8.67 62.57
C ARG A 808 -19.10 8.75 63.27
N ARG A 809 -18.00 8.62 62.50
CA ARG A 809 -16.80 9.52 62.36
C ARG A 809 -15.74 8.74 61.53
N ARG A 810 -15.31 9.21 60.35
CA ARG A 810 -14.30 10.23 59.99
C ARG A 810 -12.83 9.84 60.28
N CYS A 811 -12.02 9.99 59.21
CA CYS A 811 -10.56 10.20 59.11
C CYS A 811 -9.61 9.00 59.07
N GLY A 812 -8.74 8.99 58.04
CA GLY A 812 -7.29 8.87 58.25
C GLY A 812 -6.54 7.81 57.45
N THR A 813 -5.84 8.27 56.39
CA THR A 813 -4.41 8.02 56.07
C THR A 813 -3.80 6.62 55.95
N GLN A 814 -3.13 6.44 54.80
CA GLN A 814 -1.82 5.81 54.54
C GLN A 814 -1.62 4.31 54.80
N GLY A 815 -1.05 3.67 53.78
CA GLY A 815 -0.56 2.30 53.70
C GLY A 815 -0.24 1.99 52.25
#